data_AF-A0A367KQJ3-F1
#
_entry.id   AF-A0A367KQJ3-F1
#
_cell.length_a   1.000
_cell.length_b   1.000
_cell.length_c   1.000
_cell.angle_alpha   90.00
_cell.angle_beta   90.00
_cell.angle_gamma   90.00
#
_symmetry.space_group_name_H-M   'P 1'
#
loop_
_entity.id
_entity.type
_entity.pdbx_description
1 polymer ?
#
loop_
_entity_poly.entity_id
_entity_poly.type
_entity_poly.pdbx_seq_one_letter_code
_entity_poly.pdbx_strand_id
1 'polypeptide(L)'
;MVALTNNSAANNGSFPRQSIADLTTDTKSTKGDIPPPLVGASTTVIDDHIYVFGGRIASTRQMTNHLYILHLPTLVWVRHIAPPDSAVPPVSRYFHSATTYLDRYIVIFGGMGSANRRQRQPTSEEKLCALDDIAMFDIESMSWVEVTIPPSIFTPQARYAHLATIWDTDKLIVMGGQDIANQHIHEINVFDLSEMAWIHGGPINASYDAYRAIAFCPTVKDNASAHNGKSTSPFWRPPTKQGSHPKSSSLEDCEEDELLQETPPICLYSNYNFNDLTRELQSFYPMKSAHAVEFTNHAPQMAGHVLPPGLRFPTGCLMGHYFVISGTFLSSTQKGFQIWALNLTNLSWSHVDTGNSMSVGSWNRGLLSKQKYYVLGHNQRDLKDDYSYRRINFDHIAIIDLEAFGIYALPPSTCSTAAQELGLTMLNDMSMSDLTIWTTDHLSLSANSVILAERWPDFAQLLQNQKNPSLQKKHLLFPETYSVTLAFLQFLYTDHLITAQQHQPQILSRLLVLADMYNLERLRQLSTYALHQLLTISTASMVYETATLTFQGALQIRALRIMINAKRMLLNQQQNMMKEPALSTTSSATTQHSQMMHEPMTPQQQDWSAVPMTPSSVHTAPTSSYSSSGSYYSFPEEPQSPQSSYHSVPYTNLRRLAQPSTSPSNSEKIQQRYMYSNAIKSPPLTPKNKGAYFDNGYLGSRSLSGTLH
;
A
#
# COMPACT_ATOMS: atom_id res chain seq x y z
N MET A 1 17.26 -26.99 30.13
CA MET A 1 17.06 -28.45 29.98
C MET A 1 16.00 -28.90 30.97
N VAL A 2 14.81 -29.26 30.50
CA VAL A 2 13.81 -29.99 31.28
C VAL A 2 13.32 -31.11 30.38
N ALA A 3 13.59 -32.34 30.78
CA ALA A 3 13.25 -33.56 30.06
C ALA A 3 11.77 -33.90 30.30
N LEU A 4 11.01 -34.11 29.23
CA LEU A 4 9.66 -34.67 29.30
C LEU A 4 9.74 -36.17 29.00
N THR A 5 9.45 -36.96 30.01
CA THR A 5 9.29 -38.41 29.94
C THR A 5 8.02 -38.78 29.18
N ASN A 6 8.16 -39.72 28.24
CA ASN A 6 7.07 -40.35 27.51
C ASN A 6 6.03 -40.95 28.46
N ASN A 7 4.75 -40.61 28.25
CA ASN A 7 3.66 -41.48 28.66
C ASN A 7 2.64 -41.58 27.51
N SER A 8 2.53 -42.80 26.98
CA SER A 8 1.72 -43.20 25.85
C SER A 8 0.27 -43.38 26.28
N ALA A 9 -0.62 -42.51 25.81
CA ALA A 9 -2.04 -42.80 25.67
C ALA A 9 -2.54 -42.15 24.38
N ALA A 10 -3.04 -42.99 23.48
CA ALA A 10 -3.53 -42.62 22.17
C ALA A 10 -4.68 -41.62 22.28
N ASN A 11 -4.46 -40.40 21.76
CA ASN A 11 -5.53 -39.51 21.36
C ASN A 11 -5.14 -38.94 19.99
N ASN A 12 -5.72 -39.51 18.94
CA ASN A 12 -5.43 -39.21 17.55
C ASN A 12 -6.15 -37.92 17.10
N GLY A 13 -6.02 -36.85 17.89
CA GLY A 13 -6.34 -35.50 17.46
C GLY A 13 -5.05 -34.88 16.94
N SER A 14 -4.84 -34.87 15.62
CA SER A 14 -3.79 -34.03 15.05
C SER A 14 -4.15 -32.59 15.38
N PHE A 15 -3.47 -31.97 16.35
CA PHE A 15 -3.45 -30.52 16.42
C PHE A 15 -3.04 -30.03 15.02
N PRO A 16 -3.85 -29.21 14.34
CA PRO A 16 -3.44 -28.68 13.05
C PRO A 16 -2.10 -28.00 13.27
N ARG A 17 -1.07 -28.37 12.49
CA ARG A 17 0.22 -27.66 12.51
C ARG A 17 -0.11 -26.21 12.17
N GLN A 18 -0.14 -25.35 13.20
CA GLN A 18 -0.38 -23.93 13.02
C GLN A 18 0.64 -23.42 12.00
N SER A 19 0.14 -22.88 10.90
CA SER A 19 1.00 -22.31 9.87
C SER A 19 1.53 -20.99 10.41
N ILE A 20 2.77 -20.62 10.08
CA ILE A 20 3.29 -19.29 10.43
C ILE A 20 2.42 -18.19 9.81
N ALA A 21 1.72 -18.50 8.71
CA ALA A 21 0.75 -17.61 8.10
C ALA A 21 -0.44 -17.25 9.02
N ASP A 22 -0.77 -18.12 9.99
CA ASP A 22 -1.80 -17.84 11.00
C ASP A 22 -1.35 -16.73 11.97
N LEU A 23 -0.04 -16.45 12.05
CA LEU A 23 0.51 -15.35 12.84
C LEU A 23 0.51 -14.01 12.09
N THR A 24 0.41 -14.03 10.76
CA THR A 24 0.43 -12.82 9.92
C THR A 24 -0.94 -12.38 9.43
N THR A 25 -1.94 -13.27 9.50
CA THR A 25 -3.28 -13.05 8.96
C THR A 25 -4.34 -13.31 10.03
N ASP A 26 -5.09 -12.29 10.39
CA ASP A 26 -6.21 -12.37 11.33
C ASP A 26 -7.53 -12.11 10.61
N THR A 27 -8.59 -12.88 10.90
CA THR A 27 -9.90 -12.75 10.25
C THR A 27 -10.97 -12.41 11.28
N LYS A 28 -11.72 -11.33 11.02
CA LYS A 28 -12.75 -10.82 11.94
C LYS A 28 -14.07 -10.58 11.21
N SER A 29 -15.16 -10.67 11.96
CA SER A 29 -16.47 -10.20 11.50
C SER A 29 -16.62 -8.71 11.77
N THR A 30 -17.24 -7.99 10.84
CA THR A 30 -17.62 -6.59 11.00
C THR A 30 -19.00 -6.49 11.64
N LYS A 31 -19.37 -5.29 12.12
CA LYS A 31 -20.63 -5.02 12.84
C LYS A 31 -21.23 -3.69 12.38
N GLY A 32 -22.42 -3.35 12.89
CA GLY A 32 -23.10 -2.09 12.60
C GLY A 32 -23.93 -2.14 11.32
N ASP A 33 -23.95 -1.04 10.56
CA ASP A 33 -24.69 -0.92 9.30
C ASP A 33 -23.91 -1.57 8.15
N ILE A 34 -23.72 -2.89 8.23
CA ILE A 34 -22.95 -3.64 7.23
C ILE A 34 -23.58 -3.42 5.85
N PRO A 35 -22.81 -2.98 4.82
CA PRO A 35 -23.34 -2.83 3.47
C PRO A 35 -23.90 -4.17 2.98
N PRO A 36 -25.04 -4.18 2.26
CA PRO A 36 -25.49 -5.40 1.62
C PRO A 36 -24.45 -5.88 0.59
N PRO A 37 -24.50 -7.13 0.10
CA PRO A 37 -23.63 -7.53 -0.98
C PRO A 37 -23.87 -6.68 -2.23
N LEU A 38 -22.80 -6.10 -2.78
CA LEU A 38 -22.85 -5.12 -3.87
C LEU A 38 -22.08 -5.62 -5.09
N VAL A 39 -22.45 -5.09 -6.27
CA VAL A 39 -21.73 -5.26 -7.53
C VAL A 39 -21.22 -3.90 -7.99
N GLY A 40 -19.93 -3.80 -8.29
CA GLY A 40 -19.31 -2.59 -8.85
C GLY A 40 -19.33 -1.37 -7.92
N ALA A 41 -19.44 -1.57 -6.60
CA ALA A 41 -19.19 -0.50 -5.63
C ALA A 41 -17.71 -0.14 -5.62
N SER A 42 -17.39 1.12 -5.35
CA SER A 42 -16.00 1.54 -5.13
C SER A 42 -15.61 1.41 -3.66
N THR A 43 -14.32 1.30 -3.41
CA THR A 43 -13.73 1.24 -2.07
C THR A 43 -12.52 2.14 -2.00
N THR A 44 -12.50 3.07 -1.05
CA THR A 44 -11.34 3.95 -0.80
C THR A 44 -10.96 3.88 0.67
N VAL A 45 -9.70 4.19 0.96
CA VAL A 45 -9.17 4.21 2.32
C VAL A 45 -8.52 5.55 2.58
N ILE A 46 -8.90 6.19 3.68
CA ILE A 46 -8.24 7.38 4.19
C ILE A 46 -8.10 7.20 5.71
N ASP A 47 -6.88 7.35 6.21
CA ASP A 47 -6.51 7.06 7.59
C ASP A 47 -6.99 5.67 8.06
N ASP A 48 -7.74 5.63 9.15
CA ASP A 48 -8.28 4.44 9.80
C ASP A 48 -9.71 4.09 9.31
N HIS A 49 -10.12 4.59 8.15
CA HIS A 49 -11.48 4.40 7.62
C HIS A 49 -11.49 3.81 6.21
N ILE A 50 -12.37 2.83 5.98
CA ILE A 50 -12.73 2.36 4.64
C ILE A 50 -14.07 2.96 4.25
N TYR A 51 -14.13 3.55 3.06
CA TYR A 51 -15.34 4.11 2.48
C TYR A 51 -15.81 3.22 1.33
N VAL A 52 -17.10 2.90 1.31
CA VAL A 52 -17.75 2.12 0.24
C VAL A 52 -18.86 2.98 -0.34
N PHE A 53 -18.76 3.31 -1.63
CA PHE A 53 -19.72 4.17 -2.30
C PHE A 53 -20.43 3.47 -3.46
N GLY A 54 -21.75 3.66 -3.50
CA GLY A 54 -22.62 3.23 -4.60
C GLY A 54 -22.66 1.72 -4.80
N GLY A 55 -22.74 1.31 -6.06
CA GLY A 55 -22.89 -0.08 -6.46
C GLY A 55 -24.34 -0.51 -6.63
N ARG A 56 -24.50 -1.73 -7.13
CA ARG A 56 -25.79 -2.37 -7.35
C ARG A 56 -26.00 -3.51 -6.35
N ILE A 57 -27.11 -3.51 -5.62
CA ILE A 57 -27.43 -4.55 -4.64
C ILE A 57 -27.54 -5.89 -5.36
N ALA A 58 -26.78 -6.90 -4.92
CA ALA A 58 -26.65 -8.17 -5.63
C ALA A 58 -27.98 -8.96 -5.71
N SER A 59 -28.85 -8.84 -4.70
CA SER A 59 -30.14 -9.54 -4.63
C SER A 59 -31.25 -8.87 -5.42
N THR A 60 -31.38 -7.54 -5.32
CA THR A 60 -32.50 -6.79 -5.93
C THR A 60 -32.14 -6.14 -7.26
N ARG A 61 -30.84 -6.11 -7.61
CA ARG A 61 -30.29 -5.35 -8.74
C ARG A 61 -30.56 -3.84 -8.66
N GLN A 62 -31.02 -3.33 -7.52
CA GLN A 62 -31.24 -1.90 -7.31
C GLN A 62 -29.90 -1.18 -7.21
N MET A 63 -29.73 -0.11 -7.99
CA MET A 63 -28.55 0.74 -7.92
C MET A 63 -28.67 1.74 -6.76
N THR A 64 -27.53 2.04 -6.13
CA THR A 64 -27.49 2.92 -4.95
C THR A 64 -26.43 4.02 -5.12
N ASN A 65 -26.58 5.09 -4.36
CA ASN A 65 -25.55 6.10 -4.07
C ASN A 65 -25.27 6.18 -2.56
N HIS A 66 -25.41 5.05 -1.86
CA HIS A 66 -25.16 5.04 -0.43
C HIS A 66 -23.66 5.11 -0.16
N LEU A 67 -23.29 5.82 0.91
CA LEU A 67 -21.94 5.84 1.44
C LEU A 67 -21.91 5.07 2.76
N TYR A 68 -21.07 4.05 2.85
CA TYR A 68 -20.81 3.31 4.08
C TYR A 68 -19.38 3.52 4.52
N ILE A 69 -19.17 3.62 5.82
CA ILE A 69 -17.86 3.91 6.41
C ILE A 69 -17.56 2.87 7.48
N LEU A 70 -16.46 2.16 7.34
CA LEU A 70 -15.94 1.22 8.34
C LEU A 70 -14.79 1.87 9.09
N HIS A 71 -14.92 1.97 10.41
CA HIS A 71 -13.80 2.33 11.27
C HIS A 71 -12.94 1.10 11.55
N LEU A 72 -11.69 1.09 11.07
CA LEU A 72 -10.78 -0.06 11.11
C LEU A 72 -10.43 -0.56 12.53
N PRO A 73 -10.23 0.32 13.54
CA PRO A 73 -9.97 -0.14 14.90
C PRO A 73 -11.14 -0.86 15.57
N THR A 74 -12.38 -0.43 15.33
CA THR A 74 -13.58 -1.02 15.98
C THR A 74 -14.31 -2.03 15.11
N LEU A 75 -14.05 -2.04 13.80
CA LEU A 75 -14.73 -2.86 12.79
C LEU A 75 -16.25 -2.65 12.75
N VAL A 76 -16.68 -1.41 13.01
CA VAL A 76 -18.09 -1.00 12.96
C VAL A 76 -18.33 -0.17 11.70
N TRP A 77 -19.29 -0.63 10.89
CA TRP A 77 -19.85 0.10 9.76
C TRP A 77 -20.91 1.08 10.22
N VAL A 78 -20.92 2.25 9.58
CA VAL A 78 -21.99 3.25 9.66
C VAL A 78 -22.43 3.59 8.25
N ARG A 79 -23.74 3.63 8.01
CA ARG A 79 -24.27 4.21 6.78
C ARG A 79 -24.32 5.72 6.94
N HIS A 80 -23.44 6.41 6.21
CA HIS A 80 -23.37 7.86 6.26
C HIS A 80 -24.55 8.50 5.54
N ILE A 81 -25.11 9.52 6.16
CA ILE A 81 -26.11 10.41 5.56
C ILE A 81 -25.52 11.81 5.68
N ALA A 82 -25.29 12.44 4.52
CA ALA A 82 -24.73 13.78 4.47
C ALA A 82 -25.65 14.78 5.19
N PRO A 83 -25.09 15.80 5.85
CA PRO A 83 -25.89 16.79 6.56
C PRO A 83 -26.73 17.63 5.58
N PRO A 84 -27.80 18.31 6.05
CA PRO A 84 -28.74 19.00 5.16
C PRO A 84 -28.14 20.13 4.30
N ASP A 85 -27.00 20.68 4.72
CA ASP A 85 -26.22 21.71 4.05
C ASP A 85 -25.18 21.17 3.06
N SER A 86 -24.98 19.84 3.00
CA SER A 86 -24.17 19.18 1.98
C SER A 86 -24.73 19.42 0.57
N ALA A 87 -23.84 19.45 -0.42
CA ALA A 87 -24.26 19.33 -1.81
C ALA A 87 -25.00 17.99 -2.06
N VAL A 88 -25.75 17.92 -3.16
CA VAL A 88 -26.52 16.73 -3.51
C VAL A 88 -25.56 15.57 -3.83
N PRO A 89 -25.75 14.37 -3.24
CA PRO A 89 -24.93 13.22 -3.59
C PRO A 89 -25.07 12.88 -5.08
N PRO A 90 -24.00 12.35 -5.71
CA PRO A 90 -24.07 11.92 -7.09
C PRO A 90 -25.17 10.88 -7.30
N VAL A 91 -25.65 10.79 -8.53
CA VAL A 91 -26.66 9.79 -8.92
C VAL A 91 -26.17 8.37 -8.58
N SER A 92 -27.12 7.49 -8.27
CA SER A 92 -26.86 6.07 -8.04
C SER A 92 -26.08 5.48 -9.21
N ARG A 93 -24.96 4.81 -8.91
CA ARG A 93 -24.01 4.35 -9.93
C ARG A 93 -23.21 3.12 -9.51
N TYR A 94 -22.68 2.37 -10.46
CA TYR A 94 -21.75 1.26 -10.25
C TYR A 94 -20.66 1.23 -11.35
N PHE A 95 -19.55 0.53 -11.10
CA PHE A 95 -18.34 0.53 -11.95
C PHE A 95 -17.77 1.93 -12.25
N HIS A 96 -17.95 2.85 -11.32
CA HIS A 96 -17.26 4.15 -11.30
C HIS A 96 -15.86 3.98 -10.67
N SER A 97 -14.97 4.93 -10.93
CA SER A 97 -13.73 5.04 -10.14
C SER A 97 -13.95 5.86 -8.90
N ALA A 98 -13.14 5.59 -7.87
CA ALA A 98 -13.02 6.46 -6.70
C ALA A 98 -11.54 6.52 -6.30
N THR A 99 -11.00 7.73 -6.21
CA THR A 99 -9.59 8.00 -5.95
C THR A 99 -9.45 9.01 -4.81
N THR A 100 -8.48 8.81 -3.94
CA THR A 100 -8.19 9.72 -2.82
C THR A 100 -7.36 10.91 -3.28
N TYR A 101 -7.69 12.10 -2.81
CA TYR A 101 -6.97 13.35 -3.10
C TYR A 101 -6.68 14.11 -1.80
N LEU A 102 -5.41 14.51 -1.61
CA LEU A 102 -4.89 15.20 -0.43
C LEU A 102 -5.21 14.53 0.92
N ASP A 103 -5.38 13.21 0.93
CA ASP A 103 -5.84 12.45 2.11
C ASP A 103 -7.09 13.06 2.78
N ARG A 104 -7.95 13.72 1.99
CA ARG A 104 -9.13 14.44 2.46
C ARG A 104 -10.34 14.23 1.57
N TYR A 105 -10.15 14.23 0.26
CA TYR A 105 -11.26 14.12 -0.68
C TYR A 105 -11.31 12.73 -1.31
N ILE A 106 -12.53 12.25 -1.54
CA ILE A 106 -12.79 11.10 -2.41
C ILE A 106 -13.38 11.64 -3.71
N VAL A 107 -12.63 11.50 -4.79
CA VAL A 107 -13.03 11.93 -6.14
C VAL A 107 -13.61 10.74 -6.88
N ILE A 108 -14.84 10.88 -7.36
CA ILE A 108 -15.58 9.87 -8.12
C ILE A 108 -15.71 10.34 -9.55
N PHE A 109 -15.42 9.46 -10.50
CA PHE A 109 -15.63 9.75 -11.92
C PHE A 109 -16.41 8.61 -12.60
N GLY A 110 -17.37 9.01 -13.45
CA GLY A 110 -18.10 8.15 -14.37
C GLY A 110 -18.90 7.02 -13.71
N GLY A 111 -18.91 5.86 -14.37
CA GLY A 111 -19.69 4.67 -14.01
C GLY A 111 -20.97 4.53 -14.82
N MET A 112 -21.77 3.53 -14.48
CA MET A 112 -23.11 3.33 -15.04
C MET A 112 -24.16 3.83 -14.07
N GLY A 113 -25.11 4.64 -14.56
CA GLY A 113 -26.20 5.23 -13.79
C GLY A 113 -27.56 5.05 -14.48
N SER A 114 -28.60 5.59 -13.83
CA SER A 114 -29.98 5.52 -14.30
C SER A 114 -30.30 6.74 -15.17
N ALA A 115 -30.78 6.52 -16.39
CA ALA A 115 -31.11 7.61 -17.32
C ALA A 115 -32.35 8.42 -16.87
N ASN A 116 -33.23 7.83 -16.06
CA ASN A 116 -34.50 8.44 -15.67
C ASN A 116 -34.37 9.30 -14.40
N ARG A 117 -33.78 10.50 -14.54
CA ARG A 117 -33.73 11.51 -13.45
C ARG A 117 -35.11 12.01 -12.97
N ARG A 118 -36.23 11.68 -13.63
CA ARG A 118 -37.55 12.35 -13.43
C ARG A 118 -38.79 11.46 -13.29
N GLN A 119 -38.71 10.13 -13.37
CA GLN A 119 -39.90 9.29 -13.24
C GLN A 119 -40.01 8.66 -11.83
N ARG A 120 -41.03 9.08 -11.09
CA ARG A 120 -41.51 8.47 -9.82
C ARG A 120 -42.31 7.17 -10.04
N GLN A 121 -42.30 6.59 -11.24
CA GLN A 121 -42.99 5.34 -11.53
C GLN A 121 -41.96 4.24 -11.85
N PRO A 122 -42.07 3.06 -11.21
CA PRO A 122 -41.25 1.92 -11.55
C PRO A 122 -41.72 1.34 -12.89
N THR A 123 -41.13 1.78 -13.99
CA THR A 123 -41.17 0.99 -15.23
C THR A 123 -40.24 -0.20 -15.07
N SER A 124 -40.66 -1.36 -15.57
CA SER A 124 -40.01 -2.66 -15.40
C SER A 124 -38.60 -2.79 -15.97
N GLU A 125 -38.09 -1.79 -16.69
CA GLU A 125 -36.71 -1.73 -17.19
C GLU A 125 -36.07 -0.37 -16.85
N GLU A 126 -35.10 -0.38 -15.96
CA GLU A 126 -34.28 0.79 -15.63
C GLU A 126 -33.32 1.05 -16.80
N LYS A 127 -33.57 2.10 -17.60
CA LYS A 127 -32.70 2.43 -18.73
C LYS A 127 -31.34 2.92 -18.22
N LEU A 128 -30.31 2.11 -18.45
CA LEU A 128 -28.93 2.40 -18.04
C LEU A 128 -28.28 3.43 -18.97
N CYS A 129 -27.38 4.24 -18.42
CA CYS A 129 -26.51 5.15 -19.16
C CYS A 129 -25.10 5.13 -18.58
N ALA A 130 -24.09 5.39 -19.41
CA ALA A 130 -22.75 5.68 -18.92
C ALA A 130 -22.69 7.14 -18.46
N LEU A 131 -21.84 7.43 -17.48
CA LEU A 131 -21.64 8.74 -16.87
C LEU A 131 -20.22 9.25 -17.15
N ASP A 132 -20.07 10.57 -17.17
CA ASP A 132 -18.83 11.34 -17.37
C ASP A 132 -18.65 12.44 -16.31
N ASP A 133 -19.51 12.48 -15.29
CA ASP A 133 -19.45 13.50 -14.24
C ASP A 133 -18.37 13.19 -13.19
N ILE A 134 -17.82 14.26 -12.60
CA ILE A 134 -16.99 14.20 -11.40
C ILE A 134 -17.85 14.58 -10.20
N ALA A 135 -17.73 13.81 -9.13
CA ALA A 135 -18.25 14.16 -7.82
C ALA A 135 -17.15 14.08 -6.77
N MET A 136 -17.20 14.92 -5.74
CA MET A 136 -16.20 14.94 -4.68
C MET A 136 -16.89 14.87 -3.32
N PHE A 137 -16.35 14.05 -2.42
CA PHE A 137 -16.77 13.96 -1.02
C PHE A 137 -15.61 14.41 -0.14
N ASP A 138 -15.86 15.39 0.74
CA ASP A 138 -14.91 15.89 1.73
C ASP A 138 -15.10 15.13 3.04
N ILE A 139 -14.07 14.40 3.49
CA ILE A 139 -14.14 13.63 4.73
C ILE A 139 -14.06 14.51 5.98
N GLU A 140 -13.50 15.72 5.88
CA GLU A 140 -13.37 16.61 7.05
C GLU A 140 -14.75 17.17 7.44
N SER A 141 -15.51 17.66 6.44
CA SER A 141 -16.88 18.13 6.63
C SER A 141 -17.94 17.02 6.50
N MET A 142 -17.54 15.80 6.15
CA MET A 142 -18.41 14.64 5.90
C MET A 142 -19.55 14.97 4.92
N SER A 143 -19.24 15.74 3.88
CA SER A 143 -20.22 16.33 2.96
C SER A 143 -19.77 16.22 1.51
N TRP A 144 -20.73 16.18 0.59
CA TRP A 144 -20.46 16.30 -0.84
C TRP A 144 -20.13 17.75 -1.19
N VAL A 145 -19.20 17.91 -2.11
CA VAL A 145 -18.75 19.21 -2.61
C VAL A 145 -19.49 19.56 -3.89
N GLU A 146 -19.92 20.81 -4.01
CA GLU A 146 -20.45 21.33 -5.27
C GLU A 146 -19.30 21.53 -6.26
N VAL A 147 -19.36 20.79 -7.37
CA VAL A 147 -18.32 20.80 -8.41
C VAL A 147 -18.89 21.41 -9.68
N THR A 148 -18.29 22.51 -10.13
CA THR A 148 -18.60 23.16 -11.41
C THR A 148 -17.40 23.03 -12.33
N ILE A 149 -17.58 22.34 -13.47
CA ILE A 149 -16.51 22.09 -14.44
C ILE A 149 -16.78 22.92 -15.70
N PRO A 150 -15.84 23.76 -16.14
CA PRO A 150 -15.99 24.50 -17.38
C PRO A 150 -15.96 23.55 -18.60
N PRO A 151 -16.67 23.87 -19.69
CA PRO A 151 -16.58 23.10 -20.93
C PRO A 151 -15.14 23.02 -21.43
N SER A 152 -14.70 21.83 -21.87
CA SER A 152 -13.35 21.61 -22.38
C SER A 152 -13.42 20.72 -23.63
N ILE A 153 -12.44 20.88 -24.53
CA ILE A 153 -12.24 19.97 -25.65
C ILE A 153 -11.69 18.61 -25.20
N PHE A 154 -11.17 18.54 -23.96
CA PHE A 154 -10.63 17.35 -23.34
C PHE A 154 -11.63 16.65 -22.41
N THR A 155 -12.90 17.08 -22.43
CA THR A 155 -13.96 16.41 -21.67
C THR A 155 -14.06 14.94 -22.12
N PRO A 156 -13.91 13.98 -21.20
CA PRO A 156 -13.87 12.56 -21.53
C PRO A 156 -15.22 12.06 -22.02
N GLN A 157 -15.20 11.02 -22.87
CA GLN A 157 -16.40 10.22 -23.12
C GLN A 157 -16.90 9.55 -21.83
N ALA A 158 -18.23 9.49 -21.67
CA ALA A 158 -18.91 8.75 -20.62
C ALA A 158 -18.56 7.26 -20.61
N ARG A 159 -18.18 6.73 -19.44
CA ARG A 159 -17.53 5.42 -19.33
C ARG A 159 -17.70 4.74 -17.99
N TYR A 160 -17.55 3.42 -17.95
CA TYR A 160 -17.44 2.63 -16.73
C TYR A 160 -16.27 1.64 -16.80
N ALA A 161 -15.90 1.07 -15.65
CA ALA A 161 -14.79 0.13 -15.51
C ALA A 161 -13.46 0.65 -16.09
N HIS A 162 -13.27 1.97 -16.06
CA HIS A 162 -12.03 2.64 -16.44
C HIS A 162 -11.02 2.63 -15.28
N LEU A 163 -9.78 2.99 -15.58
CA LEU A 163 -8.74 3.24 -14.59
C LEU A 163 -8.75 4.71 -14.19
N ALA A 164 -8.50 5.00 -12.91
CA ALA A 164 -8.25 6.35 -12.46
C ALA A 164 -7.18 6.39 -11.36
N THR A 165 -6.33 7.42 -11.36
CA THR A 165 -5.29 7.62 -10.35
C THR A 165 -4.89 9.09 -10.27
N ILE A 166 -4.34 9.53 -9.13
CA ILE A 166 -3.75 10.88 -9.00
C ILE A 166 -2.30 10.84 -9.45
N TRP A 167 -1.93 11.77 -10.32
CA TRP A 167 -0.58 12.04 -10.79
C TRP A 167 -0.19 13.48 -10.44
N ASP A 168 1.10 13.73 -10.29
CA ASP A 168 1.66 15.06 -10.04
C ASP A 168 0.91 15.89 -8.97
N THR A 169 0.64 15.28 -7.81
CA THR A 169 -0.07 15.83 -6.63
C THR A 169 -1.56 16.15 -6.80
N ASP A 170 -2.00 16.69 -7.93
CA ASP A 170 -3.36 17.24 -8.12
C ASP A 170 -3.99 16.93 -9.48
N LYS A 171 -3.36 16.10 -10.32
CA LYS A 171 -3.90 15.72 -11.62
C LYS A 171 -4.61 14.37 -11.52
N LEU A 172 -5.92 14.35 -11.66
CA LEU A 172 -6.69 13.11 -11.82
C LEU A 172 -6.55 12.62 -13.26
N ILE A 173 -6.02 11.41 -13.40
CA ILE A 173 -5.90 10.72 -14.68
C ILE A 173 -7.07 9.76 -14.81
N VAL A 174 -7.76 9.78 -15.94
CA VAL A 174 -8.78 8.82 -16.33
C VAL A 174 -8.34 8.13 -17.61
N MET A 175 -8.35 6.79 -17.63
CA MET A 175 -7.88 6.02 -18.78
C MET A 175 -8.75 4.81 -19.05
N GLY A 176 -9.03 4.57 -20.33
CA GLY A 176 -9.66 3.34 -20.80
C GLY A 176 -11.12 3.19 -20.37
N GLY A 177 -11.53 1.96 -20.09
CA GLY A 177 -12.90 1.60 -19.72
C GLY A 177 -13.77 1.20 -20.91
N GLN A 178 -15.08 1.21 -20.68
CA GLN A 178 -16.09 0.82 -21.67
C GLN A 178 -17.21 1.84 -21.75
N ASP A 179 -17.77 2.00 -22.95
CA ASP A 179 -18.98 2.76 -23.19
C ASP A 179 -20.26 1.95 -22.91
N ILE A 180 -21.43 2.56 -23.06
CA ILE A 180 -22.72 1.89 -22.83
C ILE A 180 -22.98 0.67 -23.75
N ALA A 181 -22.30 0.58 -24.89
CA ALA A 181 -22.37 -0.55 -25.82
C ALA A 181 -21.35 -1.66 -25.48
N ASN A 182 -20.63 -1.54 -24.35
CA ASN A 182 -19.51 -2.39 -23.93
C ASN A 182 -18.30 -2.33 -24.88
N GLN A 183 -18.17 -1.27 -25.69
CA GLN A 183 -17.01 -1.06 -26.53
C GLN A 183 -15.89 -0.44 -25.70
N HIS A 184 -14.66 -0.92 -25.92
CA HIS A 184 -13.49 -0.39 -25.23
C HIS A 184 -13.20 1.05 -25.67
N ILE A 185 -12.93 1.91 -24.69
CA ILE A 185 -12.55 3.29 -24.93
C ILE A 185 -11.02 3.38 -24.95
N HIS A 186 -10.48 3.98 -26.00
CA HIS A 186 -9.05 4.11 -26.26
C HIS A 186 -8.58 5.55 -26.00
N GLU A 187 -8.90 6.07 -24.82
CA GLU A 187 -8.67 7.47 -24.45
C GLU A 187 -8.05 7.59 -23.06
N ILE A 188 -7.18 8.59 -22.89
CA ILE A 188 -6.70 9.12 -21.61
C ILE A 188 -7.11 10.59 -21.49
N ASN A 189 -7.50 11.00 -20.29
CA ASN A 189 -7.87 12.38 -19.96
C ASN A 189 -7.22 12.79 -18.63
N VAL A 190 -6.86 14.07 -18.52
CA VAL A 190 -6.24 14.67 -17.33
C VAL A 190 -7.13 15.80 -16.83
N PHE A 191 -7.60 15.66 -15.60
CA PHE A 191 -8.36 16.67 -14.88
C PHE A 191 -7.47 17.31 -13.80
N ASP A 192 -7.36 18.62 -13.83
CA ASP A 192 -6.69 19.39 -12.79
C ASP A 192 -7.66 19.62 -11.62
N LEU A 193 -7.36 19.06 -10.46
CA LEU A 193 -8.20 19.19 -9.25
C LEU A 193 -8.04 20.55 -8.56
N SER A 194 -6.99 21.32 -8.88
CA SER A 194 -6.80 22.67 -8.36
C SER A 194 -7.58 23.70 -9.18
N GLU A 195 -7.58 23.55 -10.50
CA GLU A 195 -8.32 24.42 -11.44
C GLU A 195 -9.75 23.95 -11.69
N MET A 196 -10.07 22.72 -11.29
CA MET A 196 -11.36 22.05 -11.54
C MET A 196 -11.71 21.98 -13.04
N ALA A 197 -10.72 21.68 -13.89
CA ALA A 197 -10.87 21.67 -15.34
C ALA A 197 -10.17 20.49 -16.02
N TRP A 198 -10.70 20.04 -17.16
CA TRP A 198 -10.02 19.08 -18.04
C TRP A 198 -8.98 19.82 -18.88
N ILE A 199 -7.70 19.51 -18.66
CA ILE A 199 -6.56 20.26 -19.23
C ILE A 199 -5.85 19.52 -20.37
N HIS A 200 -6.02 18.19 -20.46
CA HIS A 200 -5.36 17.38 -21.48
C HIS A 200 -6.14 16.10 -21.76
N GLY A 201 -6.01 15.58 -22.99
CA GLY A 201 -6.57 14.29 -23.38
C GLY A 201 -6.05 13.82 -24.73
N GLY A 202 -6.06 12.51 -24.95
CA GLY A 202 -5.52 11.93 -26.18
C GLY A 202 -5.81 10.44 -26.35
N PRO A 203 -5.52 9.88 -27.54
CA PRO A 203 -5.72 8.47 -27.82
C PRO A 203 -4.65 7.59 -27.16
N ILE A 204 -5.02 6.35 -26.85
CA ILE A 204 -4.09 5.30 -26.38
C ILE A 204 -4.18 4.05 -27.27
N ASN A 205 -3.05 3.38 -27.48
CA ASN A 205 -2.94 2.27 -28.45
C ASN A 205 -3.34 0.90 -27.87
N ALA A 206 -3.97 0.85 -26.70
CA ALA A 206 -4.36 -0.38 -26.02
C ALA A 206 -5.69 -0.22 -25.28
N SER A 207 -6.32 -1.34 -24.91
CA SER A 207 -7.52 -1.38 -24.08
C SER A 207 -7.13 -1.66 -22.63
N TYR A 208 -7.47 -0.73 -21.74
CA TYR A 208 -7.32 -0.93 -20.31
C TYR A 208 -8.67 -0.86 -19.63
N ASP A 209 -8.93 -1.79 -18.71
CA ASP A 209 -10.11 -1.79 -17.88
C ASP A 209 -9.78 -2.26 -16.46
N ALA A 210 -10.62 -1.85 -15.51
CA ALA A 210 -10.48 -2.17 -14.10
C ALA A 210 -10.67 -3.68 -13.78
N TYR A 211 -11.05 -4.50 -14.77
CA TYR A 211 -11.18 -5.94 -14.57
C TYR A 211 -9.82 -6.64 -14.63
N ARG A 212 -8.81 -6.03 -15.26
CA ARG A 212 -7.55 -6.69 -15.63
C ARG A 212 -6.32 -5.82 -15.49
N ALA A 213 -6.48 -4.52 -15.23
CA ALA A 213 -5.39 -3.57 -15.15
C ALA A 213 -5.49 -2.67 -13.91
N ILE A 214 -4.35 -2.10 -13.51
CA ILE A 214 -4.20 -1.12 -12.44
C ILE A 214 -3.28 0.00 -12.93
N ALA A 215 -3.68 1.24 -12.66
CA ALA A 215 -2.80 2.41 -12.77
C ALA A 215 -2.32 2.84 -11.39
N PHE A 216 -1.04 3.16 -11.25
CA PHE A 216 -0.44 3.67 -10.02
C PHE A 216 0.72 4.62 -10.31
N CYS A 217 1.02 5.52 -9.37
CA CYS A 217 2.09 6.51 -9.50
C CYS A 217 3.12 6.29 -8.39
N PRO A 218 4.35 5.83 -8.69
CA PRO A 218 5.39 5.62 -7.69
C PRO A 218 5.74 6.91 -6.93
N THR A 219 6.04 6.83 -5.63
CA THR A 219 6.40 7.99 -4.81
C THR A 219 7.92 8.22 -4.79
N VAL A 220 8.39 9.42 -5.12
CA VAL A 220 9.83 9.73 -5.18
C VAL A 220 10.51 9.64 -3.80
N LYS A 221 9.79 9.96 -2.71
CA LYS A 221 10.31 9.96 -1.35
C LYS A 221 10.68 8.56 -0.82
N ASP A 222 10.05 7.50 -1.32
CA ASP A 222 10.19 6.14 -0.78
C ASP A 222 11.23 5.28 -1.51
N ASN A 223 11.66 5.70 -2.72
CA ASN A 223 12.52 4.88 -3.59
C ASN A 223 14.02 5.14 -3.42
N ALA A 224 14.40 6.05 -2.52
CA ALA A 224 15.79 6.28 -2.13
C ALA A 224 16.23 5.41 -0.93
N SER A 225 15.58 4.27 -0.69
CA SER A 225 16.08 3.32 0.32
C SER A 225 17.37 2.70 -0.17
N ALA A 226 18.49 3.14 0.41
CA ALA A 226 19.79 2.53 0.27
C ALA A 226 19.76 1.11 0.84
N HIS A 227 19.43 0.11 0.02
CA HIS A 227 19.66 -1.28 0.40
C HIS A 227 21.18 -1.44 0.56
N ASN A 228 21.65 -1.63 1.80
CA ASN A 228 23.08 -1.72 2.15
C ASN A 228 23.95 -0.50 1.76
N GLY A 229 23.42 0.73 1.84
CA GLY A 229 24.22 1.92 1.53
C GLY A 229 24.51 2.13 0.03
N LYS A 230 23.92 1.31 -0.86
CA LYS A 230 23.96 1.51 -2.30
C LYS A 230 22.64 2.15 -2.75
N SER A 231 22.69 3.43 -3.11
CA SER A 231 21.58 4.10 -3.78
C SER A 231 21.33 3.41 -5.11
N THR A 232 20.17 2.78 -5.26
CA THR A 232 19.71 2.23 -6.54
C THR A 232 18.74 3.24 -7.11
N SER A 233 18.94 3.62 -8.38
CA SER A 233 18.01 4.52 -9.05
C SER A 233 16.67 3.79 -9.24
N PRO A 234 15.53 4.48 -9.09
CA PRO A 234 14.23 3.92 -9.44
C PRO A 234 14.24 3.32 -10.85
N PHE A 235 13.45 2.27 -11.12
CA PHE A 235 13.47 1.58 -12.42
C PHE A 235 13.09 2.48 -13.61
N TRP A 236 12.31 3.54 -13.36
CA TRP A 236 11.94 4.52 -14.37
C TRP A 236 13.00 5.61 -14.59
N ARG A 237 14.02 5.70 -13.74
CA ARG A 237 15.15 6.61 -13.97
C ARG A 237 16.23 5.88 -14.77
N PRO A 238 16.73 6.48 -15.87
CA PRO A 238 17.90 5.95 -16.56
C PRO A 238 19.07 5.85 -15.57
N PRO A 239 19.92 4.82 -15.65
CA PRO A 239 21.17 4.81 -14.91
C PRO A 239 21.98 6.05 -15.34
N THR A 240 22.19 6.98 -14.41
CA THR A 240 23.02 8.17 -14.66
C THR A 240 24.39 7.67 -15.10
N LYS A 241 24.74 7.86 -16.37
CA LYS A 241 26.12 7.67 -16.84
C LYS A 241 26.95 8.71 -16.11
N GLN A 242 27.65 8.31 -15.05
CA GLN A 242 28.71 9.13 -14.47
C GLN A 242 29.70 9.43 -15.60
N GLY A 243 29.75 10.69 -16.04
CA GLY A 243 30.88 11.21 -16.85
C GLY A 243 30.68 11.44 -18.35
N SER A 244 29.47 11.70 -18.87
CA SER A 244 29.35 12.30 -20.21
C SER A 244 28.65 13.66 -20.16
N HIS A 245 29.43 14.72 -20.43
CA HIS A 245 28.91 16.06 -20.68
C HIS A 245 27.76 16.03 -21.70
N PRO A 246 26.68 16.80 -21.49
CA PRO A 246 25.58 16.87 -22.45
C PRO A 246 26.10 17.47 -23.75
N LYS A 247 25.99 16.72 -24.85
CA LYS A 247 26.12 17.27 -26.20
C LYS A 247 24.82 18.00 -26.51
N SER A 248 24.92 19.33 -26.61
CA SER A 248 24.00 20.27 -27.24
C SER A 248 22.75 19.66 -27.90
N SER A 249 21.70 19.45 -27.11
CA SER A 249 20.31 19.61 -27.56
C SER A 249 19.82 20.98 -27.08
N SER A 250 18.80 21.52 -27.74
CA SER A 250 18.15 22.81 -27.48
C SER A 250 18.01 23.14 -25.99
N LEU A 251 18.32 24.38 -25.59
CA LEU A 251 18.21 24.83 -24.19
C LEU A 251 16.77 24.72 -23.64
N GLU A 252 15.74 24.79 -24.49
CA GLU A 252 14.33 24.68 -24.09
C GLU A 252 13.90 23.23 -23.81
N ASP A 253 14.42 22.24 -24.55
CA ASP A 253 14.11 20.81 -24.32
C ASP A 253 14.79 20.27 -23.04
N CYS A 254 15.89 20.89 -22.61
CA CYS A 254 16.65 20.46 -21.43
C CYS A 254 15.97 20.80 -20.10
N GLU A 255 15.26 21.94 -20.01
CA GLU A 255 14.56 22.35 -18.79
C GLU A 255 13.28 21.50 -18.54
N GLU A 256 12.54 21.17 -19.59
CA GLU A 256 11.36 20.28 -19.48
C GLU A 256 11.74 18.84 -19.13
N ASP A 257 12.81 18.28 -19.71
CA ASP A 257 13.29 16.92 -19.36
C ASP A 257 13.90 16.87 -17.95
N GLU A 258 14.46 17.96 -17.41
CA GLU A 258 14.93 18.04 -16.02
C GLU A 258 13.76 18.12 -15.01
N LEU A 259 12.70 18.89 -15.30
CA LEU A 259 11.48 18.93 -14.47
C LEU A 259 10.72 17.59 -14.51
N LEU A 260 10.64 16.95 -15.68
CA LEU A 260 10.06 15.61 -15.83
C LEU A 260 10.88 14.53 -15.10
N GLN A 261 12.18 14.72 -14.89
CA GLN A 261 13.02 13.82 -14.08
C GLN A 261 12.73 13.88 -12.57
N GLU A 262 12.15 14.98 -12.09
CA GLU A 262 11.67 15.10 -10.72
C GLU A 262 10.31 14.43 -10.52
N THR A 263 9.41 14.53 -11.51
CA THR A 263 8.08 13.88 -11.44
C THR A 263 8.14 12.37 -11.73
N PRO A 264 7.47 11.51 -10.94
CA PRO A 264 7.39 10.10 -11.26
C PRO A 264 6.42 9.84 -12.43
N PRO A 265 6.66 8.81 -13.26
CA PRO A 265 5.73 8.44 -14.31
C PRO A 265 4.47 7.78 -13.74
N ILE A 266 3.45 7.64 -14.58
CA ILE A 266 2.34 6.74 -14.31
C ILE A 266 2.77 5.34 -14.74
N CYS A 267 2.54 4.36 -13.89
CA CYS A 267 2.76 2.95 -14.16
C CYS A 267 1.44 2.21 -14.37
N LEU A 268 1.44 1.28 -15.32
CA LEU A 268 0.33 0.40 -15.64
C LEU A 268 0.76 -1.04 -15.48
N TYR A 269 0.01 -1.78 -14.68
CA TYR A 269 0.10 -3.23 -14.65
C TYR A 269 -1.14 -3.82 -15.33
N SER A 270 -0.97 -4.75 -16.27
CA SER A 270 -2.09 -5.38 -17.00
C SER A 270 -1.89 -6.88 -17.25
N ASN A 271 -2.99 -7.63 -17.15
CA ASN A 271 -3.09 -9.04 -17.53
C ASN A 271 -4.14 -9.22 -18.65
N TYR A 272 -3.82 -8.74 -19.85
CA TYR A 272 -4.76 -8.67 -20.99
C TYR A 272 -5.07 -10.04 -21.64
N ASN A 273 -4.30 -11.09 -21.39
CA ASN A 273 -4.66 -12.43 -21.82
C ASN A 273 -4.49 -13.44 -20.68
N PHE A 274 -5.59 -14.07 -20.25
CA PHE A 274 -5.52 -15.09 -19.19
C PHE A 274 -5.04 -16.46 -19.73
N ASN A 275 -5.07 -16.65 -21.05
CA ASN A 275 -4.50 -17.82 -21.71
C ASN A 275 -2.99 -17.65 -21.96
N ASP A 276 -2.51 -16.41 -22.03
CA ASP A 276 -1.10 -16.05 -22.19
C ASP A 276 -0.75 -14.87 -21.29
N LEU A 277 -0.33 -15.18 -20.06
CA LEU A 277 -0.07 -14.17 -19.04
C LEU A 277 1.25 -13.44 -19.33
N THR A 278 1.17 -12.29 -19.98
CA THR A 278 2.33 -11.42 -20.26
C THR A 278 2.78 -10.64 -19.03
N ARG A 279 1.86 -10.34 -18.10
CA ARG A 279 2.11 -9.50 -16.91
C ARG A 279 2.77 -8.20 -17.30
N GLU A 280 2.11 -7.43 -18.16
CA GLU A 280 2.71 -6.21 -18.68
C GLU A 280 2.87 -5.17 -17.56
N LEU A 281 4.07 -4.59 -17.48
CA LEU A 281 4.35 -3.42 -16.68
C LEU A 281 4.84 -2.33 -17.62
N GLN A 282 4.08 -1.25 -17.74
CA GLN A 282 4.40 -0.12 -18.61
C GLN A 282 4.49 1.17 -17.80
N SER A 283 5.32 2.12 -18.24
CA SER A 283 5.34 3.47 -17.67
C SER A 283 5.22 4.53 -18.76
N PHE A 284 4.56 5.64 -18.44
CA PHE A 284 4.41 6.77 -19.37
C PHE A 284 4.24 8.09 -18.60
N TYR A 285 4.41 9.20 -19.31
CA TYR A 285 4.15 10.56 -18.81
C TYR A 285 2.97 11.14 -19.59
N PRO A 286 1.84 11.45 -18.93
CA PRO A 286 0.58 11.78 -19.62
C PRO A 286 0.65 13.07 -20.44
N MET A 287 1.52 14.02 -20.08
CA MET A 287 1.63 15.34 -20.69
C MET A 287 2.93 15.55 -21.51
N LYS A 288 3.73 14.50 -21.72
CA LYS A 288 5.02 14.64 -22.44
C LYS A 288 4.86 14.88 -23.95
N SER A 289 3.77 14.41 -24.56
CA SER A 289 3.53 14.57 -26.00
C SER A 289 2.06 14.93 -26.25
N ALA A 290 1.84 15.90 -27.14
CA ALA A 290 0.52 16.40 -27.49
C ALA A 290 -0.29 15.47 -28.42
N HIS A 291 0.33 14.42 -28.99
CA HIS A 291 -0.30 13.62 -30.05
C HIS A 291 -0.59 12.17 -29.66
N ALA A 292 0.30 11.52 -28.90
CA ALA A 292 0.11 10.15 -28.44
C ALA A 292 0.96 9.87 -27.20
N VAL A 293 0.43 9.05 -26.31
CA VAL A 293 1.16 8.59 -25.12
C VAL A 293 2.17 7.53 -25.51
N GLU A 294 3.44 7.78 -25.20
CA GLU A 294 4.52 6.80 -25.39
C GLU A 294 4.71 5.94 -24.13
N PHE A 295 4.56 4.62 -24.30
CA PHE A 295 4.71 3.64 -23.22
C PHE A 295 6.10 3.01 -23.26
N THR A 296 6.77 2.98 -22.12
CA THR A 296 7.99 2.19 -21.91
C THR A 296 7.63 0.84 -21.29
N ASN A 297 8.06 -0.26 -21.90
CA ASN A 297 7.79 -1.61 -21.41
C ASN A 297 8.90 -2.11 -20.46
N HIS A 298 8.52 -2.54 -19.27
CA HIS A 298 9.39 -3.06 -18.22
C HIS A 298 9.20 -4.56 -17.96
N ALA A 299 8.25 -5.21 -18.63
CA ALA A 299 7.94 -6.62 -18.41
C ALA A 299 9.16 -7.57 -18.54
N PRO A 300 10.08 -7.40 -19.52
CA PRO A 300 11.25 -8.27 -19.64
C PRO A 300 12.24 -8.17 -18.46
N GLN A 301 12.19 -7.08 -17.70
CA GLN A 301 13.08 -6.84 -16.57
C GLN A 301 12.54 -7.46 -15.27
N MET A 302 11.26 -7.84 -15.25
CA MET A 302 10.65 -8.43 -14.07
C MET A 302 11.15 -9.85 -13.84
N ALA A 303 11.58 -10.11 -12.62
CA ALA A 303 12.11 -11.39 -12.19
C ALA A 303 11.37 -11.93 -10.96
N GLY A 304 11.64 -13.16 -10.58
CA GLY A 304 11.06 -13.78 -9.38
C GLY A 304 11.10 -15.30 -9.49
N HIS A 305 11.19 -15.98 -8.34
CA HIS A 305 11.14 -17.45 -8.33
C HIS A 305 9.75 -17.95 -8.75
N VAL A 306 8.70 -17.20 -8.43
CA VAL A 306 7.33 -17.45 -8.88
C VAL A 306 6.73 -16.09 -9.29
N LEU A 307 5.93 -16.09 -10.36
CA LEU A 307 5.27 -14.90 -10.86
C LEU A 307 3.77 -14.93 -10.51
N PRO A 308 3.13 -13.76 -10.35
CA PRO A 308 1.69 -13.70 -10.08
C PRO A 308 0.88 -14.41 -11.17
N PRO A 309 -0.21 -15.12 -10.83
CA PRO A 309 -1.11 -15.63 -11.85
C PRO A 309 -1.97 -14.50 -12.43
N GLY A 310 -2.87 -14.85 -13.34
CA GLY A 310 -3.87 -13.93 -13.87
C GLY A 310 -4.89 -13.54 -12.82
N LEU A 311 -4.61 -12.46 -12.08
CA LEU A 311 -5.51 -11.90 -11.09
C LEU A 311 -6.64 -11.14 -11.78
N ARG A 312 -7.88 -11.44 -11.36
CA ARG A 312 -9.11 -10.80 -11.84
C ARG A 312 -9.56 -9.73 -10.85
N PHE A 313 -10.12 -8.64 -11.37
CA PHE A 313 -10.46 -7.45 -10.60
C PHE A 313 -9.30 -6.99 -9.70
N PRO A 314 -8.09 -6.84 -10.27
CA PRO A 314 -6.93 -6.60 -9.46
C PRO A 314 -7.03 -5.24 -8.75
N THR A 315 -6.61 -5.21 -7.50
CA THR A 315 -6.41 -3.98 -6.71
C THR A 315 -4.93 -3.79 -6.44
N GLY A 316 -4.44 -2.56 -6.54
CA GLY A 316 -3.04 -2.25 -6.31
C GLY A 316 -2.86 -1.05 -5.38
N CYS A 317 -1.77 -1.07 -4.61
CA CYS A 317 -1.36 0.03 -3.74
C CYS A 317 0.16 0.05 -3.61
N LEU A 318 0.70 1.19 -3.18
CA LEU A 318 2.12 1.36 -2.90
C LEU A 318 2.38 1.29 -1.40
N MET A 319 3.43 0.58 -1.03
CA MET A 319 3.92 0.46 0.35
C MET A 319 5.45 0.53 0.33
N GLY A 320 5.99 1.70 0.69
CA GLY A 320 7.41 1.97 0.48
C GLY A 320 7.80 1.80 -0.99
N HIS A 321 8.85 1.05 -1.25
CA HIS A 321 9.32 0.70 -2.60
C HIS A 321 8.62 -0.53 -3.22
N TYR A 322 7.54 -1.02 -2.62
CA TYR A 322 6.77 -2.15 -3.15
C TYR A 322 5.45 -1.71 -3.78
N PHE A 323 5.17 -2.23 -4.96
CA PHE A 323 3.82 -2.27 -5.52
C PHE A 323 3.14 -3.57 -5.11
N VAL A 324 2.14 -3.47 -4.23
CA VAL A 324 1.36 -4.60 -3.76
C VAL A 324 0.11 -4.72 -4.63
N ILE A 325 -0.08 -5.89 -5.22
CA ILE A 325 -1.24 -6.24 -6.03
C ILE A 325 -1.98 -7.41 -5.39
N SER A 326 -3.30 -7.36 -5.41
CA SER A 326 -4.13 -8.48 -5.02
C SER A 326 -5.32 -8.66 -5.96
N GLY A 327 -5.91 -9.84 -5.94
CA GLY A 327 -7.10 -10.10 -6.73
C GLY A 327 -7.54 -11.56 -6.68
N THR A 328 -8.63 -11.83 -7.39
CA THR A 328 -9.23 -13.15 -7.45
C THR A 328 -8.48 -14.03 -8.44
N PHE A 329 -8.00 -15.19 -7.99
CA PHE A 329 -7.45 -16.24 -8.83
C PHE A 329 -8.44 -17.40 -8.95
N LEU A 330 -8.76 -17.78 -10.18
CA LEU A 330 -9.61 -18.91 -10.50
C LEU A 330 -8.98 -19.74 -11.62
N SER A 331 -8.68 -21.00 -11.32
CA SER A 331 -8.28 -22.02 -12.28
C SER A 331 -9.18 -23.25 -12.16
N SER A 332 -8.94 -24.28 -12.98
CA SER A 332 -9.66 -25.56 -12.88
C SER A 332 -9.37 -26.32 -11.58
N THR A 333 -8.21 -26.08 -10.97
CA THR A 333 -7.71 -26.85 -9.81
C THR A 333 -7.60 -26.03 -8.53
N GLN A 334 -7.47 -24.70 -8.65
CA GLN A 334 -7.23 -23.81 -7.52
C GLN A 334 -8.13 -22.58 -7.62
N LYS A 335 -8.59 -22.12 -6.47
CA LYS A 335 -9.31 -20.86 -6.29
C LYS A 335 -8.81 -20.19 -5.02
N GLY A 336 -8.81 -18.87 -5.03
CA GLY A 336 -8.45 -18.10 -3.84
C GLY A 336 -8.21 -16.65 -4.17
N PHE A 337 -8.13 -15.84 -3.13
CA PHE A 337 -7.67 -14.47 -3.23
C PHE A 337 -6.16 -14.45 -2.97
N GLN A 338 -5.42 -13.81 -3.87
CA GLN A 338 -3.95 -13.81 -3.80
C GLN A 338 -3.41 -12.40 -3.65
N ILE A 339 -2.28 -12.29 -2.95
CA ILE A 339 -1.59 -11.04 -2.69
C ILE A 339 -0.12 -11.23 -3.10
N TRP A 340 0.38 -10.31 -3.90
CA TRP A 340 1.72 -10.30 -4.46
C TRP A 340 2.33 -8.92 -4.29
N ALA A 341 3.65 -8.85 -4.15
CA ALA A 341 4.37 -7.61 -4.07
C ALA A 341 5.53 -7.60 -5.06
N LEU A 342 5.57 -6.56 -5.89
CA LEU A 342 6.68 -6.25 -6.79
C LEU A 342 7.57 -5.23 -6.13
N ASN A 343 8.85 -5.57 -5.93
CA ASN A 343 9.85 -4.61 -5.52
C ASN A 343 10.18 -3.71 -6.72
N LEU A 344 9.90 -2.41 -6.63
CA LEU A 344 10.10 -1.47 -7.73
C LEU A 344 11.58 -1.12 -7.97
N THR A 345 12.47 -1.42 -7.04
CA THR A 345 13.90 -1.16 -7.18
C THR A 345 14.58 -2.17 -8.11
N ASN A 346 14.24 -3.46 -7.96
CA ASN A 346 14.89 -4.55 -8.70
C ASN A 346 13.90 -5.37 -9.56
N LEU A 347 12.64 -4.93 -9.62
CA LEU A 347 11.55 -5.57 -10.35
C LEU A 347 11.36 -7.06 -10.02
N SER A 348 11.62 -7.44 -8.76
CA SER A 348 11.41 -8.81 -8.29
C SER A 348 10.05 -9.02 -7.63
N TRP A 349 9.35 -10.08 -8.04
CA TRP A 349 8.09 -10.50 -7.46
C TRP A 349 8.28 -11.36 -6.21
N SER A 350 7.41 -11.14 -5.23
CA SER A 350 7.29 -11.95 -4.03
C SER A 350 5.82 -12.24 -3.72
N HIS A 351 5.53 -13.47 -3.30
CA HIS A 351 4.18 -13.88 -2.89
C HIS A 351 3.98 -13.60 -1.40
N VAL A 352 2.86 -12.97 -1.04
CA VAL A 352 2.45 -12.77 0.35
C VAL A 352 1.61 -13.97 0.78
N ASP A 353 2.29 -14.97 1.35
CA ASP A 353 1.63 -16.19 1.84
C ASP A 353 0.75 -15.93 3.07
N THR A 354 -0.55 -15.84 2.85
CA THR A 354 -1.60 -15.68 3.86
C THR A 354 -2.14 -17.02 4.39
N GLY A 355 -1.51 -18.15 4.04
CA GLY A 355 -1.96 -19.47 4.46
C GLY A 355 -3.34 -19.83 3.90
N ASN A 356 -4.10 -20.60 4.68
CA ASN A 356 -5.39 -21.14 4.23
C ASN A 356 -6.55 -20.13 4.31
N SER A 357 -6.37 -19.01 5.01
CA SER A 357 -7.45 -18.03 5.24
C SER A 357 -7.99 -17.44 3.95
N MET A 358 -7.15 -17.28 2.92
CA MET A 358 -7.53 -16.70 1.62
C MET A 358 -7.81 -17.75 0.53
N SER A 359 -7.54 -19.03 0.80
CA SER A 359 -7.90 -20.13 -0.11
C SER A 359 -9.35 -20.59 0.10
N VAL A 360 -9.95 -20.23 1.23
CA VAL A 360 -11.33 -20.52 1.61
C VAL A 360 -12.09 -19.20 1.77
N GLY A 361 -13.39 -19.21 1.44
CA GLY A 361 -14.22 -18.02 1.49
C GLY A 361 -14.24 -17.25 0.17
N SER A 362 -14.98 -16.15 0.18
CA SER A 362 -15.21 -15.23 -0.92
C SER A 362 -14.65 -13.85 -0.58
N TRP A 363 -13.35 -13.70 -0.84
CA TRP A 363 -12.59 -12.46 -0.63
C TRP A 363 -12.50 -11.68 -1.94
N ASN A 364 -12.71 -10.37 -1.87
CA ASN A 364 -13.08 -9.60 -3.07
C ASN A 364 -12.19 -8.37 -3.30
N ARG A 365 -11.71 -7.72 -2.25
CA ARG A 365 -11.09 -6.40 -2.36
C ARG A 365 -9.99 -6.22 -1.33
N GLY A 366 -8.76 -5.97 -1.79
CA GLY A 366 -7.61 -5.64 -0.95
C GLY A 366 -7.39 -4.13 -0.86
N LEU A 367 -7.07 -3.66 0.34
CA LEU A 367 -7.01 -2.25 0.70
C LEU A 367 -5.86 -2.03 1.69
N LEU A 368 -5.10 -0.95 1.52
CA LEU A 368 -3.97 -0.64 2.39
C LEU A 368 -4.32 0.54 3.31
N SER A 369 -4.10 0.37 4.63
CA SER A 369 -4.13 1.47 5.60
C SER A 369 -2.92 1.34 6.51
N LYS A 370 -2.13 2.42 6.63
CA LYS A 370 -0.87 2.42 7.38
C LYS A 370 -0.04 1.20 6.95
N GLN A 371 0.45 0.39 7.90
CA GLN A 371 1.29 -0.77 7.64
C GLN A 371 0.52 -2.09 7.45
N LYS A 372 -0.82 -2.06 7.47
CA LYS A 372 -1.68 -3.24 7.42
C LYS A 372 -2.46 -3.32 6.10
N TYR A 373 -2.58 -4.55 5.60
CA TYR A 373 -3.38 -4.83 4.42
C TYR A 373 -4.70 -5.48 4.83
N TYR A 374 -5.80 -4.87 4.42
CA TYR A 374 -7.15 -5.29 4.74
C TYR A 374 -7.79 -5.93 3.52
N VAL A 375 -8.46 -7.06 3.70
CA VAL A 375 -9.20 -7.74 2.64
C VAL A 375 -10.65 -7.91 3.05
N LEU A 376 -11.56 -7.30 2.30
CA LEU A 376 -12.99 -7.41 2.53
C LEU A 376 -13.57 -8.66 1.86
N GLY A 377 -14.50 -9.32 2.53
CA GLY A 377 -15.20 -10.46 1.97
C GLY A 377 -16.06 -11.23 2.95
N HIS A 378 -16.12 -12.54 2.74
CA HIS A 378 -16.88 -13.45 3.56
C HIS A 378 -16.18 -14.81 3.66
N ASN A 379 -15.79 -15.22 4.86
CA ASN A 379 -14.98 -16.43 5.09
C ASN A 379 -15.68 -17.77 4.77
N GLN A 380 -17.02 -17.83 4.78
CA GLN A 380 -17.79 -19.07 4.54
C GLN A 380 -18.42 -19.17 3.14
N ARG A 381 -18.41 -18.11 2.32
CA ARG A 381 -19.05 -18.14 0.99
C ARG A 381 -18.13 -18.76 -0.06
N ASP A 382 -18.72 -19.24 -1.15
CA ASP A 382 -17.95 -19.75 -2.28
C ASP A 382 -17.48 -18.62 -3.21
N LEU A 383 -16.17 -18.54 -3.44
CA LEU A 383 -15.55 -17.53 -4.30
C LEU A 383 -16.00 -17.63 -5.76
N LYS A 384 -16.20 -18.84 -6.29
CA LYS A 384 -16.56 -19.04 -7.70
C LYS A 384 -17.98 -18.56 -7.95
N ASP A 385 -18.90 -18.90 -7.06
CA ASP A 385 -20.30 -18.45 -7.15
C ASP A 385 -20.40 -16.92 -7.06
N ASP A 386 -19.74 -16.32 -6.07
CA ASP A 386 -19.77 -14.86 -5.90
C ASP A 386 -19.08 -14.13 -7.07
N TYR A 387 -18.00 -14.70 -7.61
CA TYR A 387 -17.35 -14.19 -8.81
C TYR A 387 -18.28 -14.20 -10.03
N SER A 388 -19.05 -15.28 -10.24
CA SER A 388 -20.01 -15.38 -11.35
C SER A 388 -21.05 -14.27 -11.34
N TYR A 389 -21.44 -13.80 -10.15
CA TYR A 389 -22.38 -12.67 -9.98
C TYR A 389 -21.68 -11.33 -9.69
N ARG A 390 -20.34 -11.28 -9.72
CA ARG A 390 -19.51 -10.12 -9.39
C ARG A 390 -19.85 -9.50 -8.02
N ARG A 391 -20.22 -10.36 -7.07
CA ARG A 391 -20.66 -9.99 -5.73
C ARG A 391 -19.48 -9.68 -4.84
N ILE A 392 -19.55 -8.54 -4.16
CA ILE A 392 -18.61 -8.12 -3.12
C ILE A 392 -19.36 -8.16 -1.78
N ASN A 393 -18.77 -8.82 -0.79
CA ASN A 393 -19.32 -8.94 0.57
C ASN A 393 -18.48 -8.13 1.57
N PHE A 394 -19.10 -7.74 2.69
CA PHE A 394 -18.52 -6.81 3.69
C PHE A 394 -18.60 -7.33 5.15
N ASP A 395 -19.17 -8.52 5.33
CA ASP A 395 -19.43 -9.16 6.63
C ASP A 395 -18.15 -9.52 7.38
N HIS A 396 -17.07 -9.83 6.64
CA HIS A 396 -15.79 -10.22 7.20
C HIS A 396 -14.66 -9.36 6.61
N ILE A 397 -13.62 -9.21 7.42
CA ILE A 397 -12.38 -8.53 7.06
C ILE A 397 -11.21 -9.39 7.52
N ALA A 398 -10.25 -9.60 6.63
CA ALA A 398 -8.97 -10.18 6.96
C ALA A 398 -7.92 -9.07 7.05
N ILE A 399 -7.03 -9.16 8.03
CA ILE A 399 -6.00 -8.18 8.36
C ILE A 399 -4.65 -8.89 8.24
N ILE A 400 -3.84 -8.44 7.29
CA ILE A 400 -2.51 -8.99 7.00
C ILE A 400 -1.46 -7.97 7.40
N ASP A 401 -0.49 -8.41 8.19
CA ASP A 401 0.69 -7.63 8.52
C ASP A 401 1.76 -7.78 7.43
N LEU A 402 1.89 -6.76 6.57
CA LEU A 402 2.86 -6.75 5.48
C LEU A 402 4.31 -6.63 5.96
N GLU A 403 4.54 -6.04 7.12
CA GLU A 403 5.88 -5.86 7.68
C GLU A 403 6.53 -7.22 7.98
N ALA A 404 5.73 -8.21 8.39
CA ALA A 404 6.19 -9.59 8.60
C ALA A 404 6.68 -10.30 7.31
N PHE A 405 6.39 -9.74 6.12
CA PHE A 405 6.89 -10.18 4.81
C PHE A 405 8.07 -9.36 4.32
N GLY A 406 8.49 -8.35 5.08
CA GLY A 406 9.52 -7.40 4.68
C GLY A 406 9.01 -6.29 3.76
N ILE A 407 7.69 -6.08 3.71
CA ILE A 407 7.03 -5.04 2.92
C ILE A 407 6.60 -3.93 3.87
N TYR A 408 7.39 -2.87 3.98
CA TYR A 408 7.19 -1.76 4.91
C TYR A 408 7.78 -0.47 4.38
N ALA A 409 7.30 0.66 4.89
CA ALA A 409 7.77 1.99 4.49
C ALA A 409 9.00 2.43 5.32
N LEU A 410 9.82 3.29 4.73
CA LEU A 410 10.89 3.99 5.43
C LEU A 410 10.28 5.01 6.41
N PRO A 411 10.71 5.05 7.69
CA PRO A 411 10.30 6.12 8.58
C PRO A 411 10.71 7.50 8.02
N PRO A 412 9.80 8.46 7.90
CA PRO A 412 10.08 9.75 7.25
C PRO A 412 11.18 10.51 8.01
N SER A 413 12.07 11.20 7.31
CA SER A 413 13.09 12.04 7.98
C SER A 413 12.45 13.25 8.66
N THR A 414 12.88 13.56 9.87
CA THR A 414 12.43 14.71 10.67
C THR A 414 13.38 15.90 10.57
N CYS A 415 14.65 15.64 10.26
CA CYS A 415 15.71 16.64 10.15
C CYS A 415 16.35 16.59 8.75
N SER A 416 16.77 17.75 8.25
CA SER A 416 17.58 17.82 7.03
C SER A 416 18.97 17.23 7.26
N THR A 417 19.65 16.81 6.20
CA THR A 417 21.02 16.29 6.28
C THR A 417 21.97 17.30 6.94
N ALA A 418 21.85 18.59 6.62
CA ALA A 418 22.64 19.65 7.24
C ALA A 418 22.40 19.77 8.75
N ALA A 419 21.16 19.59 9.21
CA ALA A 419 20.85 19.61 10.64
C ALA A 419 21.43 18.38 11.37
N GLN A 420 21.41 17.22 10.73
CA GLN A 420 21.99 15.99 11.25
C GLN A 420 23.53 16.10 11.38
N GLU A 421 24.20 16.64 10.36
CA GLU A 421 25.65 16.88 10.38
C GLU A 421 26.04 17.85 11.50
N LEU A 422 25.30 18.96 11.64
CA LEU A 422 25.50 19.91 12.73
C LEU A 422 25.35 19.25 14.11
N GLY A 423 24.34 18.39 14.28
CA GLY A 423 24.14 17.62 15.50
C GLY A 423 25.35 16.76 15.87
N LEU A 424 25.94 16.05 14.90
CA LEU A 424 27.16 15.27 15.14
C LEU A 424 28.36 16.15 15.49
N THR A 425 28.52 17.31 14.85
CA THR A 425 29.58 18.27 15.19
C THR A 425 29.43 18.77 16.62
N MET A 426 28.20 19.09 17.04
CA MET A 426 27.91 19.54 18.41
C MET A 426 28.20 18.46 19.47
N LEU A 427 27.97 17.18 19.17
CA LEU A 427 28.28 16.09 20.09
C LEU A 427 29.80 15.93 20.29
N ASN A 428 30.60 16.19 19.25
CA ASN A 428 32.06 16.07 19.30
C ASN A 428 32.76 17.31 19.91
N ASP A 429 32.08 18.46 19.96
CA ASP A 429 32.63 19.68 20.54
C ASP A 429 32.50 19.69 22.07
N MET A 430 33.61 19.43 22.76
CA MET A 430 33.67 19.44 24.22
C MET A 430 33.33 20.80 24.84
N SER A 431 33.52 21.91 24.13
CA SER A 431 33.22 23.25 24.64
C SER A 431 31.71 23.49 24.83
N MET A 432 30.89 22.71 24.11
CA MET A 432 29.43 22.79 24.13
C MET A 432 28.78 21.79 25.11
N SER A 433 29.60 21.09 25.91
CA SER A 433 29.15 20.07 26.87
C SER A 433 29.12 20.56 28.31
N ASP A 434 28.06 20.21 29.05
CA ASP A 434 27.84 20.57 30.46
C ASP A 434 27.52 19.35 31.35
N LEU A 435 27.44 18.16 30.75
CA LEU A 435 27.12 16.87 31.37
C LEU A 435 28.20 15.85 31.03
N THR A 436 28.64 15.08 32.03
CA THR A 436 29.49 13.90 31.82
C THR A 436 28.69 12.63 32.11
N ILE A 437 28.63 11.74 31.12
CA ILE A 437 27.93 10.46 31.20
C ILE A 437 28.97 9.35 31.39
N TRP A 438 28.84 8.58 32.47
CA TRP A 438 29.68 7.43 32.80
C TRP A 438 28.98 6.15 32.40
N THR A 439 29.71 5.28 31.71
CA THR A 439 29.22 3.98 31.21
C THR A 439 29.65 2.83 32.12
N THR A 440 29.05 1.65 31.93
CA THR A 440 29.32 0.47 32.79
C THR A 440 30.74 -0.07 32.66
N ASP A 441 31.40 0.19 31.52
CA ASP A 441 32.80 -0.09 31.24
C ASP A 441 33.75 1.03 31.72
N HIS A 442 33.27 1.92 32.60
CA HIS A 442 34.04 3.00 33.24
C HIS A 442 34.63 4.03 32.28
N LEU A 443 34.06 4.16 31.09
CA LEU A 443 34.39 5.22 30.14
C LEU A 443 33.44 6.42 30.33
N SER A 444 33.85 7.59 29.84
CA SER A 444 33.08 8.82 29.99
C SER A 444 32.83 9.50 28.63
N LEU A 445 31.60 9.96 28.44
CA LEU A 445 31.16 10.76 27.31
C LEU A 445 30.74 12.15 27.77
N SER A 446 30.99 13.16 26.95
CA SER A 446 30.53 14.53 27.22
C SER A 446 29.29 14.83 26.39
N ALA A 447 28.27 15.47 26.99
CA ALA A 447 27.01 15.76 26.33
C ALA A 447 26.43 17.10 26.82
N ASN A 448 25.45 17.62 26.07
CA ASN A 448 24.71 18.82 26.41
C ASN A 448 23.36 18.45 27.04
N SER A 449 23.15 18.88 28.29
CA SER A 449 21.97 18.54 29.09
C SER A 449 20.68 19.13 28.53
N VAL A 450 20.73 20.24 27.79
CA VAL A 450 19.56 20.87 27.17
C VAL A 450 19.07 20.04 25.98
N ILE A 451 19.99 19.61 25.10
CA ILE A 451 19.65 18.76 23.95
C ILE A 451 19.05 17.43 24.43
N LEU A 452 19.66 16.82 25.45
CA LEU A 452 19.15 15.59 26.05
C LEU A 452 17.76 15.80 26.65
N ALA A 453 17.52 16.89 27.39
CA ALA A 453 16.21 17.15 27.99
C ALA A 453 15.10 17.39 26.94
N GLU A 454 15.44 17.96 25.79
CA GLU A 454 14.46 18.18 24.71
C GLU A 454 14.05 16.85 24.03
N ARG A 455 14.99 15.91 23.89
CA ARG A 455 14.80 14.69 23.09
C ARG A 455 14.63 13.42 23.93
N TRP A 456 14.82 13.49 25.24
CA TRP A 456 14.67 12.39 26.18
C TRP A 456 13.81 12.81 27.38
N PRO A 457 12.50 12.48 27.35
CA PRO A 457 11.53 12.94 28.36
C PRO A 457 11.91 12.59 29.81
N ASP A 458 12.39 11.37 30.06
CA ASP A 458 12.77 10.94 31.41
C ASP A 458 13.97 11.74 31.94
N PHE A 459 14.92 12.09 31.08
CA PHE A 459 16.04 12.95 31.45
C PHE A 459 15.58 14.37 31.77
N ALA A 460 14.60 14.90 31.04
CA ALA A 460 13.99 16.19 31.36
C ALA A 460 13.38 16.20 32.76
N GLN A 461 12.68 15.12 33.16
CA GLN A 461 12.12 14.97 34.50
C GLN A 461 13.20 14.87 35.57
N LEU A 462 14.27 14.10 35.32
CA LEU A 462 15.42 14.03 36.22
C LEU A 462 16.05 15.41 36.46
N LEU A 463 16.17 16.23 35.41
CA LEU A 463 16.71 17.58 35.50
C LEU A 463 15.83 18.52 36.31
N GLN A 464 14.50 18.41 36.16
CA GLN A 464 13.53 19.20 36.93
C GLN A 464 13.53 18.84 38.42
N ASN A 465 13.79 17.58 38.75
CA ASN A 465 13.85 17.09 40.13
C ASN A 465 15.17 17.46 40.83
N GLN A 466 16.26 17.66 40.09
CA GLN A 466 17.57 18.04 40.62
C GLN A 466 17.76 19.57 40.81
N LYS A 467 16.71 20.31 41.22
CA LYS A 467 16.79 21.76 41.54
C LYS A 467 17.63 22.08 42.80
N ASN A 468 18.84 21.54 42.92
CA ASN A 468 19.88 21.98 43.86
C ASN A 468 21.07 22.58 43.07
N PRO A 469 21.37 23.88 43.22
CA PRO A 469 22.25 24.63 42.33
C PRO A 469 23.77 24.46 42.58
N SER A 470 24.23 23.42 43.28
CA SER A 470 25.59 23.42 43.88
C SER A 470 26.63 22.50 43.24
N LEU A 471 26.46 21.98 42.02
CA LEU A 471 27.49 21.15 41.35
C LEU A 471 27.71 21.57 39.89
N GLN A 472 28.90 22.12 39.63
CA GLN A 472 29.35 22.72 38.36
C GLN A 472 29.61 21.72 37.21
N LYS A 473 29.39 20.41 37.41
CA LYS A 473 29.30 19.40 36.33
C LYS A 473 28.28 18.36 36.74
N LYS A 474 27.25 18.15 35.91
CA LYS A 474 26.28 17.08 36.12
C LYS A 474 26.96 15.76 35.73
N HIS A 475 26.87 14.76 36.60
CA HIS A 475 27.33 13.40 36.31
C HIS A 475 26.12 12.49 36.21
N LEU A 476 26.02 11.74 35.10
CA LEU A 476 24.98 10.74 34.88
C LEU A 476 25.63 9.37 34.72
N LEU A 477 25.17 8.38 35.47
CA LEU A 477 25.53 6.98 35.21
C LEU A 477 24.52 6.40 34.21
N PHE A 478 24.99 5.85 33.11
CA PHE A 478 24.16 5.20 32.10
C PHE A 478 24.48 3.69 32.06
N PRO A 479 23.49 2.80 32.22
CA PRO A 479 23.71 1.37 32.44
C PRO A 479 24.00 0.59 31.15
N GLU A 480 24.78 1.17 30.22
CA GLU A 480 25.19 0.54 28.96
C GLU A 480 26.70 0.75 28.74
N THR A 481 27.25 0.02 27.77
CA THR A 481 28.66 0.17 27.35
C THR A 481 28.88 1.50 26.62
N TYR A 482 30.14 1.90 26.49
CA TYR A 482 30.53 3.10 25.74
C TYR A 482 29.96 3.12 24.32
N SER A 483 30.03 1.99 23.60
CA SER A 483 29.60 1.93 22.20
C SER A 483 28.09 2.10 22.02
N VAL A 484 27.27 1.53 22.91
CA VAL A 484 25.81 1.68 22.89
C VAL A 484 25.42 3.10 23.32
N THR A 485 26.06 3.62 24.36
CA THR A 485 25.82 4.98 24.87
C THR A 485 26.13 6.03 23.81
N LEU A 486 27.26 5.91 23.12
CA LEU A 486 27.63 6.83 22.04
C LEU A 486 26.62 6.77 20.89
N ALA A 487 26.19 5.57 20.48
CA ALA A 487 25.19 5.40 19.42
C ALA A 487 23.82 6.00 19.79
N PHE A 488 23.43 5.89 21.08
CA PHE A 488 22.23 6.50 21.62
C PHE A 488 22.31 8.02 21.64
N LEU A 489 23.44 8.60 22.07
CA LEU A 489 23.66 10.05 22.03
C LEU A 489 23.68 10.58 20.59
N GLN A 490 24.32 9.88 19.66
CA GLN A 490 24.29 10.23 18.23
C GLN A 490 22.85 10.32 17.72
N PHE A 491 21.96 9.42 18.14
CA PHE A 491 20.54 9.51 17.80
C PHE A 491 19.90 10.77 18.41
N LEU A 492 20.10 11.04 19.71
CA LEU A 492 19.48 12.21 20.34
C LEU A 492 19.89 13.54 19.70
N TYR A 493 21.11 13.63 19.17
CA TYR A 493 21.62 14.82 18.48
C TYR A 493 21.16 14.94 17.02
N THR A 494 20.75 13.85 16.38
CA THR A 494 20.48 13.82 14.92
C THR A 494 19.04 13.48 14.58
N ASP A 495 18.28 12.92 15.55
CA ASP A 495 16.93 12.38 15.39
C ASP A 495 16.83 11.29 14.28
N HIS A 496 17.98 10.66 13.98
CA HIS A 496 18.13 9.64 12.95
C HIS A 496 19.26 8.64 13.26
N LEU A 497 19.33 7.55 12.50
CA LEU A 497 20.42 6.58 12.57
C LEU A 497 21.30 6.75 11.33
N ILE A 498 22.46 7.40 11.47
CA ILE A 498 23.32 7.80 10.33
C ILE A 498 24.73 7.23 10.40
N THR A 499 25.19 6.79 11.57
CA THR A 499 26.57 6.33 11.73
C THR A 499 26.69 4.82 11.48
N ALA A 500 27.85 4.36 11.00
CA ALA A 500 28.11 2.93 10.81
C ALA A 500 28.02 2.15 12.13
N GLN A 501 28.38 2.78 13.25
CA GLN A 501 28.27 2.21 14.58
C GLN A 501 26.81 1.95 14.96
N GLN A 502 25.91 2.91 14.70
CA GLN A 502 24.47 2.74 14.91
C GLN A 502 23.88 1.59 14.10
N HIS A 503 24.50 1.17 12.99
CA HIS A 503 24.03 0.08 12.14
C HIS A 503 24.65 -1.29 12.47
N GLN A 504 25.45 -1.41 13.54
CA GLN A 504 25.93 -2.71 13.97
C GLN A 504 24.77 -3.51 14.60
N PRO A 505 24.55 -4.79 14.23
CA PRO A 505 23.39 -5.56 14.68
C PRO A 505 23.22 -5.63 16.21
N GLN A 506 24.32 -5.77 16.94
CA GLN A 506 24.32 -5.81 18.42
C GLN A 506 23.92 -4.46 19.02
N ILE A 507 24.41 -3.36 18.46
CA ILE A 507 24.10 -2.00 18.91
C ILE A 507 22.64 -1.68 18.62
N LEU A 508 22.14 -1.96 17.40
CA LEU A 508 20.72 -1.77 17.06
C LEU A 508 19.79 -2.53 17.98
N SER A 509 20.15 -3.76 18.33
CA SER A 509 19.34 -4.57 19.23
C SER A 509 19.23 -3.91 20.62
N ARG A 510 20.34 -3.37 21.15
CA ARG A 510 20.33 -2.59 22.39
C ARG A 510 19.57 -1.28 22.24
N LEU A 511 19.74 -0.55 21.13
CA LEU A 511 19.01 0.70 20.87
C LEU A 511 17.50 0.48 20.83
N LEU A 512 17.02 -0.63 20.26
CA LEU A 512 15.60 -0.97 20.25
C LEU A 512 15.07 -1.24 21.67
N VAL A 513 15.85 -1.94 22.51
CA VAL A 513 15.50 -2.15 23.93
C VAL A 513 15.45 -0.83 24.70
N LEU A 514 16.43 0.06 24.49
CA LEU A 514 16.45 1.39 25.10
C LEU A 514 15.26 2.23 24.62
N ALA A 515 14.90 2.12 23.34
CA ALA A 515 13.76 2.85 22.78
C ALA A 515 12.45 2.45 23.43
N ASP A 516 12.25 1.15 23.66
CA ASP A 516 11.07 0.65 24.37
C ASP A 516 11.08 1.07 25.84
N MET A 517 12.21 0.90 26.53
CA MET A 517 12.38 1.22 27.94
C MET A 517 12.14 2.71 28.26
N TYR A 518 12.60 3.62 27.40
CA TYR A 518 12.43 5.07 27.56
C TYR A 518 11.26 5.65 26.75
N ASN A 519 10.42 4.80 26.16
CA ASN A 519 9.27 5.20 25.34
C ASN A 519 9.62 6.19 24.20
N LEU A 520 10.76 5.97 23.53
CA LEU A 520 11.25 6.79 22.43
C LEU A 520 10.75 6.21 21.09
N GLU A 521 9.51 6.56 20.73
CA GLU A 521 8.82 6.07 19.52
C GLU A 521 9.69 6.16 18.26
N ARG A 522 10.36 7.31 18.07
CA ARG A 522 11.17 7.57 16.89
C ARG A 522 12.36 6.62 16.77
N LEU A 523 13.10 6.41 17.86
CA LEU A 523 14.22 5.48 17.90
C LEU A 523 13.72 4.04 17.66
N ARG A 524 12.54 3.70 18.19
CA ARG A 524 11.92 2.39 18.01
C ARG A 524 11.63 2.13 16.52
N GLN A 525 10.98 3.06 15.84
CA GLN A 525 10.69 2.95 14.40
C GLN A 525 11.95 2.78 13.55
N LEU A 526 12.97 3.61 13.80
CA LEU A 526 14.24 3.57 13.06
C LEU A 526 15.02 2.27 13.33
N SER A 527 15.08 1.84 14.59
CA SER A 527 15.79 0.63 14.99
C SER A 527 15.10 -0.62 14.44
N THR A 528 13.77 -0.68 14.50
CA THR A 528 12.98 -1.76 13.89
C THR A 528 13.21 -1.82 12.38
N TYR A 529 13.16 -0.68 11.68
CA TYR A 529 13.45 -0.59 10.26
C TYR A 529 14.87 -1.09 9.92
N ALA A 530 15.89 -0.64 10.66
CA ALA A 530 17.27 -1.03 10.43
C ALA A 530 17.51 -2.54 10.69
N LEU A 531 16.90 -3.09 11.75
CA LEU A 531 16.96 -4.53 12.05
C LEU A 531 16.30 -5.38 10.96
N HIS A 532 15.21 -4.88 10.37
CA HIS A 532 14.59 -5.52 9.20
C HIS A 532 15.51 -5.55 7.97
N GLN A 533 16.34 -4.53 7.76
CA GLN A 533 17.30 -4.50 6.64
C GLN A 533 18.50 -5.43 6.88
N LEU A 534 18.95 -5.57 8.13
CA LEU A 534 20.09 -6.42 8.51
C LEU A 534 19.71 -7.89 8.77
N LEU A 535 18.46 -8.26 8.50
CA LEU A 535 17.95 -9.58 8.82
C LEU A 535 18.47 -10.63 7.83
N THR A 536 19.36 -11.48 8.32
CA THR A 536 20.01 -12.56 7.59
C THR A 536 19.93 -13.85 8.41
N ILE A 537 20.36 -14.97 7.84
CA ILE A 537 20.38 -16.26 8.56
C ILE A 537 21.23 -16.18 9.84
N SER A 538 22.33 -15.43 9.84
CA SER A 538 23.23 -15.30 10.99
C SER A 538 22.72 -14.34 12.07
N THR A 539 21.98 -13.29 11.69
CA THR A 539 21.45 -12.29 12.64
C THR A 539 20.07 -12.65 13.19
N ALA A 540 19.33 -13.54 12.52
CA ALA A 540 17.91 -13.81 12.82
C ALA A 540 17.62 -14.21 14.28
N SER A 541 18.49 -14.99 14.93
CA SER A 541 18.27 -15.42 16.32
C SER A 541 18.28 -14.24 17.31
N MET A 542 19.27 -13.36 17.18
CA MET A 542 19.41 -12.17 18.03
C MET A 542 18.26 -11.19 17.79
N VAL A 543 17.90 -10.98 16.53
CA VAL A 543 16.77 -10.10 16.16
C VAL A 543 15.45 -10.65 16.72
N TYR A 544 15.24 -11.96 16.65
CA TYR A 544 14.05 -12.61 17.20
C TYR A 544 13.92 -12.40 18.72
N GLU A 545 15.02 -12.59 19.47
CA GLU A 545 15.04 -12.36 20.91
C GLU A 545 14.72 -10.90 21.26
N THR A 546 15.40 -9.97 20.58
CA THR A 546 15.19 -8.52 20.79
C THR A 546 13.77 -8.09 20.46
N ALA A 547 13.23 -8.54 19.33
CA ALA A 547 11.87 -8.25 18.92
C ALA A 547 10.83 -8.82 19.90
N THR A 548 11.13 -9.96 20.52
CA THR A 548 10.29 -10.56 21.57
C THR A 548 10.29 -9.71 22.84
N LEU A 549 11.46 -9.21 23.27
CA LEU A 549 11.59 -8.37 24.46
C LEU A 549 10.92 -7.00 24.31
N THR A 550 10.83 -6.49 23.09
CA THR A 550 10.32 -5.14 22.76
C THR A 550 8.94 -5.17 22.08
N PHE A 551 8.28 -6.34 22.10
CA PHE A 551 6.94 -6.58 21.55
C PHE A 551 6.77 -6.16 20.07
N GLN A 552 7.85 -6.24 19.28
CA GLN A 552 7.83 -5.97 17.83
C GLN A 552 7.38 -7.22 17.07
N GLY A 553 6.07 -7.50 17.06
CA GLY A 553 5.49 -8.74 16.52
C GLY A 553 5.86 -9.02 15.06
N ALA A 554 5.79 -8.03 14.17
CA ALA A 554 6.10 -8.22 12.75
C ALA A 554 7.58 -8.60 12.51
N LEU A 555 8.50 -7.89 13.16
CA LEU A 555 9.94 -8.19 13.13
C LEU A 555 10.23 -9.59 13.71
N GLN A 556 9.57 -9.95 14.82
CA GLN A 556 9.66 -11.27 15.43
C GLN A 556 9.22 -12.38 14.45
N ILE A 557 8.04 -12.23 13.83
CA ILE A 557 7.51 -13.21 12.87
C ILE A 557 8.44 -13.33 11.66
N ARG A 558 8.95 -12.21 11.13
CA ARG A 558 9.88 -12.22 9.99
C ARG A 558 11.19 -12.95 10.31
N ALA A 559 11.77 -12.68 11.49
CA ALA A 559 12.97 -13.37 11.96
C ALA A 559 12.72 -14.88 12.11
N LEU A 560 11.58 -15.27 12.68
CA LEU A 560 11.17 -16.67 12.81
C LEU A 560 11.05 -17.39 11.46
N ARG A 561 10.47 -16.73 10.44
CA ARG A 561 10.37 -17.28 9.09
C ARG A 561 11.74 -17.56 8.48
N ILE A 562 12.70 -16.65 8.64
CA ILE A 562 14.07 -16.84 8.15
C ILE A 562 14.75 -18.00 8.86
N MET A 563 14.61 -18.11 10.19
CA MET A 563 15.17 -19.24 10.94
C MET A 563 14.59 -20.59 10.50
N ILE A 564 13.28 -20.65 10.28
CA ILE A 564 12.60 -21.89 9.83
C ILE A 564 13.03 -22.26 8.41
N ASN A 565 13.13 -21.28 7.51
CA ASN A 565 13.61 -21.51 6.14
C ASN A 565 15.07 -21.98 6.13
N ALA A 566 15.95 -21.35 6.91
CA ALA A 566 17.34 -21.77 7.05
C ALA A 566 17.46 -23.22 7.57
N LYS A 567 16.66 -23.58 8.58
CA LYS A 567 16.61 -24.96 9.09
C LYS A 567 16.17 -25.95 8.01
N ARG A 568 15.13 -25.63 7.22
CA ARG A 568 14.69 -26.48 6.10
C ARG A 568 15.79 -26.65 5.05
N MET A 569 16.48 -25.56 4.69
CA MET A 569 17.59 -25.61 3.74
C MET A 569 18.72 -26.53 4.23
N LEU A 570 19.12 -26.42 5.50
CA LEU A 570 20.15 -27.26 6.09
C LEU A 570 19.75 -28.75 6.13
N LEU A 571 18.48 -29.04 6.49
CA LEU A 571 17.97 -30.41 6.47
C LEU A 571 17.96 -31.00 5.06
N ASN A 572 17.56 -30.22 4.05
CA ASN A 572 17.58 -30.65 2.66
C ASN A 572 19.02 -30.90 2.16
N GLN A 573 19.98 -30.05 2.52
CA GLN A 573 21.40 -30.28 2.21
C GLN A 573 21.91 -31.56 2.87
N GLN A 574 21.56 -31.81 4.13
CA GLN A 574 21.96 -33.02 4.84
C GLN A 574 21.38 -34.28 4.20
N GLN A 575 20.11 -34.24 3.77
CA GLN A 575 19.48 -35.35 3.05
C GLN A 575 20.10 -35.60 1.66
N ASN A 576 20.55 -34.55 0.96
CA ASN A 576 21.21 -34.69 -0.33
C ASN A 576 22.62 -35.30 -0.18
N MET A 577 23.38 -34.92 0.86
CA MET A 577 24.69 -35.52 1.15
C MET A 577 24.59 -37.01 1.53
N MET A 578 23.48 -37.45 2.13
CA MET A 578 23.25 -38.87 2.42
C MET A 578 22.79 -39.69 1.20
N LYS A 579 22.47 -39.03 0.07
CA LYS A 579 21.94 -39.68 -1.15
C LYS A 579 22.95 -39.80 -2.28
N GLU A 580 24.16 -39.26 -2.17
CA GLU A 580 25.24 -39.57 -3.12
C GLU A 580 25.79 -40.99 -2.84
N PRO A 581 25.71 -41.93 -3.80
CA PRO A 581 26.27 -43.26 -3.62
C PRO A 581 27.80 -43.22 -3.76
N ALA A 582 28.48 -43.93 -2.86
CA ALA A 582 29.92 -44.19 -2.94
C ALA A 582 30.25 -44.95 -4.24
N LEU A 583 30.69 -44.21 -5.26
CA LEU A 583 31.21 -44.75 -6.51
C LEU A 583 32.59 -44.12 -6.79
N SER A 584 33.59 -44.54 -6.02
CA SER A 584 34.98 -44.60 -6.47
C SER A 584 35.89 -45.33 -5.46
N THR A 585 35.83 -46.66 -5.44
CA THR A 585 36.99 -47.47 -5.02
C THR A 585 36.97 -48.83 -5.70
N THR A 586 37.73 -48.98 -6.80
CA THR A 586 38.42 -50.24 -7.12
C THR A 586 39.73 -49.97 -7.88
N SER A 587 40.83 -50.14 -7.13
CA SER A 587 42.10 -50.76 -7.50
C SER A 587 42.90 -50.33 -8.75
N SER A 588 44.09 -49.80 -8.51
CA SER A 588 45.32 -50.34 -9.12
C SER A 588 46.50 -50.15 -8.17
N ALA A 589 47.14 -51.27 -7.80
CA ALA A 589 48.30 -51.33 -6.92
C ALA A 589 49.60 -51.18 -7.73
N THR A 590 50.53 -50.32 -7.28
CA THR A 590 51.99 -50.53 -7.43
C THR A 590 52.80 -49.59 -6.51
N THR A 591 53.34 -50.17 -5.43
CA THR A 591 54.72 -50.14 -4.92
C THR A 591 55.51 -48.82 -4.73
N GLN A 592 55.86 -48.55 -3.45
CA GLN A 592 57.08 -47.89 -2.87
C GLN A 592 57.38 -46.43 -3.30
N HIS A 593 57.80 -45.48 -2.46
CA HIS A 593 58.72 -45.50 -1.32
C HIS A 593 58.61 -44.19 -0.50
N SER A 594 59.13 -44.24 0.72
CA SER A 594 59.27 -43.27 1.80
C SER A 594 59.69 -41.82 1.45
N GLN A 595 59.19 -40.82 2.19
CA GLN A 595 59.93 -40.01 3.21
C GLN A 595 59.27 -38.64 3.51
N MET A 596 58.94 -38.45 4.79
CA MET A 596 59.22 -37.29 5.67
C MET A 596 59.05 -35.82 5.23
N MET A 597 58.33 -35.10 6.11
CA MET A 597 58.62 -33.77 6.71
C MET A 597 57.87 -32.52 6.22
N HIS A 598 57.40 -31.78 7.25
CA HIS A 598 57.07 -30.36 7.38
C HIS A 598 55.63 -29.86 7.09
N GLU A 599 54.92 -29.57 8.20
CA GLU A 599 54.10 -28.37 8.43
C GLU A 599 54.97 -27.08 8.42
N PRO A 600 54.42 -25.84 8.45
CA PRO A 600 53.02 -25.39 8.26
C PRO A 600 52.89 -24.12 7.35
N MET A 601 51.67 -23.65 7.04
CA MET A 601 51.20 -22.24 7.20
C MET A 601 49.89 -21.93 6.42
N THR A 602 49.08 -21.10 7.10
CA THR A 602 47.83 -20.37 6.80
C THR A 602 47.47 -20.02 5.34
N PRO A 603 46.18 -20.04 4.95
CA PRO A 603 45.73 -19.46 3.68
C PRO A 603 45.25 -18.00 3.81
N GLN A 604 45.83 -17.14 2.97
CA GLN A 604 45.29 -15.83 2.57
C GLN A 604 44.18 -15.99 1.52
N GLN A 605 43.27 -15.00 1.52
CA GLN A 605 42.23 -14.74 0.52
C GLN A 605 42.76 -14.73 -0.91
N GLN A 606 41.93 -15.19 -1.86
CA GLN A 606 41.97 -14.69 -3.24
C GLN A 606 40.58 -14.77 -3.90
N ASP A 607 40.07 -13.59 -4.26
CA ASP A 607 39.03 -13.34 -5.25
C ASP A 607 39.38 -13.95 -6.60
N TRP A 608 38.40 -14.52 -7.32
CA TRP A 608 38.44 -14.64 -8.77
C TRP A 608 37.05 -14.52 -9.40
N SER A 609 36.82 -13.38 -10.03
CA SER A 609 35.94 -13.19 -11.19
C SER A 609 36.53 -13.87 -12.43
N ALA A 610 35.70 -14.54 -13.24
CA ALA A 610 35.60 -14.38 -14.71
C ALA A 610 34.95 -15.60 -15.40
N VAL A 611 34.18 -15.28 -16.44
CA VAL A 611 33.58 -16.14 -17.49
C VAL A 611 34.69 -16.73 -18.38
N PRO A 612 34.48 -17.89 -19.07
CA PRO A 612 34.29 -17.82 -20.53
C PRO A 612 33.37 -18.87 -21.17
N MET A 613 32.62 -18.37 -22.17
CA MET A 613 32.42 -18.90 -23.54
C MET A 613 31.52 -20.11 -23.89
N THR A 614 30.87 -19.87 -25.04
CA THR A 614 29.90 -20.60 -25.88
C THR A 614 30.42 -21.91 -26.50
N PRO A 615 29.54 -22.71 -27.12
CA PRO A 615 29.54 -22.68 -28.59
C PRO A 615 28.15 -22.62 -29.25
N SER A 616 28.20 -22.20 -30.50
CA SER A 616 27.18 -21.85 -31.47
C SER A 616 26.34 -23.03 -31.97
N SER A 617 25.08 -22.77 -32.35
CA SER A 617 24.45 -23.44 -33.48
C SER A 617 23.42 -22.53 -34.17
N VAL A 618 23.51 -22.50 -35.50
CA VAL A 618 22.74 -21.71 -36.44
C VAL A 618 21.50 -22.50 -36.84
N HIS A 619 20.31 -21.90 -36.71
CA HIS A 619 19.16 -22.27 -37.55
C HIS A 619 18.33 -21.03 -37.89
N THR A 620 18.33 -20.70 -39.18
CA THR A 620 17.47 -19.77 -39.89
C THR A 620 16.02 -20.27 -39.95
N ALA A 621 15.05 -19.40 -39.69
CA ALA A 621 13.65 -19.54 -40.10
C ALA A 621 12.96 -18.15 -40.21
N PRO A 622 11.88 -18.03 -41.00
CA PRO A 622 11.66 -16.87 -41.86
C PRO A 622 10.68 -15.82 -41.33
N THR A 623 10.80 -14.62 -41.89
CA THR A 623 9.79 -13.56 -41.92
C THR A 623 8.46 -14.06 -42.47
N SER A 624 7.38 -13.91 -41.70
CA SER A 624 6.03 -13.85 -42.27
C SER A 624 5.16 -12.85 -41.50
N SER A 625 4.75 -11.82 -42.24
CA SER A 625 3.64 -10.93 -41.95
C SER A 625 2.34 -11.74 -41.94
N TYR A 626 1.59 -11.71 -40.84
CA TYR A 626 0.21 -12.19 -40.81
C TYR A 626 -0.72 -11.13 -40.22
N SER A 627 -1.64 -10.72 -41.08
CA SER A 627 -2.86 -9.97 -40.80
C SER A 627 -3.69 -10.66 -39.72
N SER A 628 -4.04 -9.93 -38.65
CA SER A 628 -4.96 -10.37 -37.62
C SER A 628 -6.40 -10.29 -38.14
N SER A 629 -6.98 -11.45 -38.49
CA SER A 629 -8.42 -11.63 -38.57
C SER A 629 -8.99 -11.72 -37.14
N GLY A 630 -9.97 -10.86 -36.86
CA GLY A 630 -10.66 -10.81 -35.57
C GLY A 630 -11.50 -12.06 -35.34
N SER A 631 -11.29 -12.70 -34.18
CA SER A 631 -12.17 -13.73 -33.63
C SER A 631 -12.92 -13.15 -32.44
N TYR A 632 -14.19 -12.81 -32.69
CA TYR A 632 -15.18 -12.48 -31.68
C TYR A 632 -15.41 -13.70 -30.78
N TYR A 633 -15.17 -13.56 -29.47
CA TYR A 633 -15.77 -14.43 -28.47
C TYR A 633 -17.01 -13.74 -27.92
N SER A 634 -18.17 -14.25 -28.33
CA SER A 634 -19.47 -13.87 -27.81
C SER A 634 -19.60 -14.30 -26.34
N PHE A 635 -20.03 -13.35 -25.50
CA PHE A 635 -20.40 -13.59 -24.11
C PHE A 635 -21.73 -14.38 -24.04
N PRO A 636 -21.99 -15.16 -22.97
CA PRO A 636 -23.30 -15.76 -22.76
C PRO A 636 -24.31 -14.65 -22.41
N GLU A 637 -25.37 -14.55 -23.21
CA GLU A 637 -26.57 -13.77 -22.87
C GLU A 637 -27.15 -14.22 -21.53
N GLU A 638 -27.75 -13.26 -20.80
CA GLU A 638 -28.56 -13.55 -19.62
C GLU A 638 -29.66 -14.57 -19.96
N PRO A 639 -29.95 -15.54 -19.07
CA PRO A 639 -31.09 -16.43 -19.29
C PRO A 639 -32.39 -15.63 -19.19
N GLN A 640 -33.08 -15.50 -20.33
CA GLN A 640 -34.45 -15.01 -20.39
C GLN A 640 -35.39 -15.95 -19.64
N SER A 641 -36.27 -15.39 -18.82
CA SER A 641 -37.38 -16.10 -18.17
C SER A 641 -38.39 -16.61 -19.20
N PRO A 642 -38.94 -17.83 -19.05
CA PRO A 642 -39.91 -18.37 -20.01
C PRO A 642 -41.23 -17.60 -19.93
N GLN A 643 -41.64 -17.01 -21.05
CA GLN A 643 -43.00 -16.49 -21.26
C GLN A 643 -43.97 -17.68 -21.35
N SER A 644 -44.91 -17.77 -20.41
CA SER A 644 -46.09 -18.61 -20.54
C SER A 644 -47.26 -17.78 -21.07
N SER A 645 -47.72 -18.15 -22.26
CA SER A 645 -48.94 -17.71 -22.92
C SER A 645 -50.18 -18.07 -22.09
N TYR A 646 -50.97 -17.07 -21.69
CA TYR A 646 -52.30 -17.29 -21.12
C TYR A 646 -53.38 -17.06 -22.17
N HIS A 647 -54.04 -18.14 -22.56
CA HIS A 647 -55.37 -18.10 -23.17
C HIS A 647 -56.45 -17.97 -22.08
N SER A 648 -57.40 -17.08 -22.35
CA SER A 648 -58.59 -16.75 -21.55
C SER A 648 -59.75 -17.71 -21.79
N VAL A 649 -60.47 -18.14 -20.74
CA VAL A 649 -61.95 -18.09 -20.60
C VAL A 649 -62.39 -18.49 -19.16
N PRO A 650 -63.61 -18.09 -18.70
CA PRO A 650 -63.98 -17.90 -17.29
C PRO A 650 -65.01 -18.93 -16.77
N TYR A 651 -65.34 -18.89 -15.47
CA TYR A 651 -66.71 -18.87 -14.89
C TYR A 651 -66.72 -19.22 -13.37
N THR A 652 -67.29 -18.30 -12.58
CA THR A 652 -68.23 -18.45 -11.44
C THR A 652 -68.11 -19.60 -10.42
N ASN A 653 -68.02 -19.25 -9.12
CA ASN A 653 -69.15 -19.31 -8.15
C ASN A 653 -68.72 -19.00 -6.69
N LEU A 654 -69.43 -18.04 -6.05
CA LEU A 654 -70.08 -18.05 -4.72
C LEU A 654 -69.34 -18.73 -3.53
N ARG A 655 -69.14 -18.20 -2.31
CA ARG A 655 -69.92 -17.34 -1.36
C ARG A 655 -68.93 -16.94 -0.22
N ARG A 656 -68.81 -15.68 0.22
CA ARG A 656 -69.62 -14.91 1.21
C ARG A 656 -69.48 -15.33 2.69
N LEU A 657 -68.94 -14.41 3.51
CA LEU A 657 -69.36 -13.92 4.85
C LEU A 657 -68.17 -13.12 5.45
N ALA A 658 -68.22 -11.99 6.16
CA ALA A 658 -69.11 -10.85 6.38
C ALA A 658 -68.28 -9.81 7.19
N GLN A 659 -68.46 -8.51 6.97
CA GLN A 659 -67.94 -7.39 7.81
C GLN A 659 -69.00 -6.98 8.87
N PRO A 660 -68.92 -5.86 9.64
CA PRO A 660 -67.82 -5.09 10.30
C PRO A 660 -68.14 -4.73 11.80
N SER A 661 -67.24 -4.04 12.52
CA SER A 661 -67.57 -3.04 13.58
C SER A 661 -66.30 -2.25 13.99
N THR A 662 -66.20 -0.97 13.62
CA THR A 662 -66.38 0.27 14.44
C THR A 662 -65.35 0.50 15.56
N SER A 663 -64.64 1.63 15.44
CA SER A 663 -63.74 2.28 16.39
C SER A 663 -64.48 2.88 17.61
N PRO A 664 -63.76 3.32 18.67
CA PRO A 664 -63.31 4.72 18.72
C PRO A 664 -61.93 4.97 19.40
N SER A 665 -61.52 6.22 19.23
CA SER A 665 -60.34 6.96 19.71
C SER A 665 -59.98 6.85 21.20
N ASN A 666 -58.68 6.94 21.51
CA ASN A 666 -58.18 7.96 22.44
C ASN A 666 -56.66 8.20 22.32
N SER A 667 -56.33 9.48 22.37
CA SER A 667 -55.02 10.11 22.45
C SER A 667 -54.39 9.95 23.84
N GLU A 668 -53.07 9.78 23.92
CA GLU A 668 -52.27 10.51 24.91
C GLU A 668 -50.78 10.52 24.58
N LYS A 669 -50.19 11.72 24.76
CA LYS A 669 -48.79 12.07 24.59
C LYS A 669 -48.00 11.64 25.83
N ILE A 670 -46.81 11.07 25.66
CA ILE A 670 -45.75 11.17 26.67
C ILE A 670 -44.45 11.60 26.00
N GLN A 671 -43.93 12.72 26.48
CA GLN A 671 -42.78 13.46 26.02
C GLN A 671 -41.88 13.64 27.25
N GLN A 672 -40.75 12.93 27.35
CA GLN A 672 -39.68 13.18 28.33
C GLN A 672 -38.34 12.83 27.66
N ARG A 673 -37.56 13.83 27.24
CA ARG A 673 -36.43 14.45 27.96
C ARG A 673 -35.28 13.47 28.24
N TYR A 674 -34.19 13.63 27.47
CA TYR A 674 -32.83 13.54 28.00
C TYR A 674 -32.09 14.83 27.59
N MET A 675 -31.57 15.53 28.58
CA MET A 675 -30.78 16.76 28.48
C MET A 675 -29.44 16.53 29.19
N TYR A 676 -28.34 16.89 28.49
CA TYR A 676 -26.99 17.32 28.96
C TYR A 676 -26.22 16.43 29.95
N SER A 677 -24.88 16.36 30.05
CA SER A 677 -23.71 17.08 29.50
C SER A 677 -22.46 16.30 29.93
N ASN A 678 -21.34 16.41 29.20
CA ASN A 678 -20.05 16.85 29.74
C ASN A 678 -18.98 16.85 28.63
N ALA A 679 -18.79 18.03 28.04
CA ALA A 679 -17.61 18.39 27.27
C ALA A 679 -16.50 18.84 28.24
N ILE A 680 -15.33 18.21 28.16
CA ILE A 680 -14.11 18.70 28.80
C ILE A 680 -13.50 19.75 27.87
N LYS A 681 -13.45 20.99 28.35
CA LYS A 681 -12.79 22.12 27.69
C LYS A 681 -11.27 21.95 27.78
N SER A 682 -10.58 21.98 26.65
CA SER A 682 -9.16 22.34 26.55
C SER A 682 -9.04 23.85 26.25
N PRO A 683 -7.96 24.52 26.69
CA PRO A 683 -7.82 25.98 26.60
C PRO A 683 -7.41 26.43 25.18
N PRO A 684 -7.72 27.69 24.79
CA PRO A 684 -7.38 28.21 23.47
C PRO A 684 -5.88 28.53 23.35
N LEU A 685 -5.25 27.99 22.31
CA LEU A 685 -3.91 28.39 21.89
C LEU A 685 -3.99 29.74 21.15
N THR A 686 -3.27 30.71 21.68
CA THR A 686 -3.06 32.04 21.08
C THR A 686 -2.26 31.95 19.76
N PRO A 687 -2.59 32.75 18.73
CA PRO A 687 -1.77 32.85 17.53
C PRO A 687 -0.52 33.70 17.82
N LYS A 688 0.68 33.13 17.65
CA LYS A 688 1.94 33.89 17.66
C LYS A 688 2.32 34.30 16.23
N ASN A 689 2.22 35.61 16.01
CA ASN A 689 3.07 36.50 15.21
C ASN A 689 3.67 36.02 13.88
N LYS A 690 3.15 36.66 12.81
CA LYS A 690 3.87 37.02 11.59
C LYS A 690 5.00 38.01 11.90
N GLY A 691 6.22 37.76 11.41
CA GLY A 691 7.23 38.78 11.13
C GLY A 691 7.19 39.06 9.63
N ALA A 692 6.82 40.26 9.17
CA ALA A 692 7.66 41.45 9.04
C ALA A 692 8.77 41.28 7.97
N TYR A 693 8.42 41.60 6.71
CA TYR A 693 9.39 42.01 5.70
C TYR A 693 9.23 43.50 5.43
N PHE A 694 10.39 44.15 5.36
CA PHE A 694 10.63 45.59 5.32
C PHE A 694 10.06 46.25 4.07
N ASP A 695 9.44 47.40 4.30
CA ASP A 695 9.14 48.44 3.34
C ASP A 695 10.38 49.35 3.23
N ASN A 696 10.83 49.64 2.00
CA ASN A 696 11.71 50.76 1.71
C ASN A 696 11.34 51.30 0.33
N GLY A 697 10.61 52.41 0.35
CA GLY A 697 9.93 52.96 -0.81
C GLY A 697 10.81 53.68 -1.81
N TYR A 698 10.18 54.07 -2.92
CA TYR A 698 10.51 55.28 -3.65
C TYR A 698 9.25 55.90 -4.27
N LEU A 699 9.26 57.23 -4.23
CA LEU A 699 8.26 58.20 -4.68
C LEU A 699 7.79 58.02 -6.14
N GLY A 700 6.57 58.50 -6.42
CA GLY A 700 6.34 59.23 -7.68
C GLY A 700 4.92 59.19 -8.29
N SER A 701 4.18 60.30 -8.12
CA SER A 701 3.17 60.89 -9.04
C SER A 701 2.00 60.04 -9.56
N ARG A 702 0.76 60.32 -9.12
CA ARG A 702 -0.23 61.22 -9.78
C ARG A 702 -0.49 60.94 -11.28
N SER A 703 -1.66 60.37 -11.60
CA SER A 703 -2.66 61.05 -12.47
C SER A 703 -4.03 60.36 -12.42
N LEU A 704 -5.06 61.18 -12.23
CA LEU A 704 -6.49 60.90 -12.38
C LEU A 704 -6.90 60.87 -13.86
N SER A 705 -7.79 59.95 -14.22
CA SER A 705 -8.92 60.08 -15.17
C SER A 705 -9.64 58.72 -15.18
N GLY A 706 -10.93 58.54 -14.85
CA GLY A 706 -12.10 59.17 -15.45
C GLY A 706 -12.16 58.77 -16.94
N THR A 707 -13.05 57.92 -17.44
CA THR A 707 -14.50 58.19 -17.61
C THR A 707 -15.16 56.98 -18.31
N LEU A 708 -16.39 56.67 -17.90
CA LEU A 708 -17.53 56.00 -18.59
C LEU A 708 -17.30 55.31 -19.95
N HIS A 709 -17.75 54.05 -20.09
CA HIS A 709 -19.11 53.77 -20.56
C HIS A 709 -19.60 52.36 -20.20
#